data_AF-A0AAI9E8D3-F1
#
_entry.id   AF-A0AAI9E8D3-F1
#
_cell.length_a   1.000
_cell.length_b   1.000
_cell.length_c   1.000
_cell.angle_alpha   90.00
_cell.angle_beta   90.00
_cell.angle_gamma   90.00
#
_symmetry.space_group_name_H-M   'P 1'
#
loop_
_entity.id
_entity.type
_entity.pdbx_description
1 polymer ?
#
loop_
_entity_poly.entity_id
_entity_poly.type
_entity_poly.pdbx_seq_one_letter_code
_entity_poly.pdbx_strand_id
1 'polypeptide(L)'
;MSSMNQRFRKLVGSTRRSSSNNSLTTQSSGLSSNTNLAPPTSSPGPPATTNGSAAPNPSSAAASTAASPSPPPPNASQTSVNQSANASSTSLAMNNNQPQGGQQPLGRPPSYQYASSGNTNLGPPGAHPNAGRPTSPMPPPPINTGAAGGGGGNGGAGGHAYAPQHQQQMYQQPNPPGYPMQQQQGYGGYAPQAVQQHGGYPRQEMEGNARSKAQLIVGIDFGTTFSGVAFAFATNTEAKEDIIVEWPGAGTQTKQKIPTVLYYDQHQQVVGWGPDIAEALAPTGYPKPGVQKVEWFKLQLMLSGNTYIDPINLPPLPPGKSEIDVAADYLFKLRQAMRNQLQKTLGEVFNREERNIRYFLTVPAIWNDAGKAATRAAAIQAGFLRDENDNRLTLITEPEAAAMFCSKTGLLSLKVHDAVLIVDCGGGTVDLIAYEVEEESPFTVAECTAGSGDSCGSTALNRNFSNILRAKIRKMKLPDGSKTAGKVYAKCIMDFENRIKADFRNNGQKWAVDVGIEAEFPEAGIEEGYMTFTNEEILQCFEPVVNRILELVRNQIIAIQAQNRALQNVLVVGGFGASEYLFQQIKLHVPPQFQNKVVRPMDSVAAIVKGAVTAGITERVITSRVARRHYLMATLQPFKEGHHPEQYRVPSLDGKDRCKYTRQIFVQKGQRVKIGEPVKVSFFRQVAPGATLMYEDVLYACDEDVCPEYTKDPRIKEIVTLTSDLSRKNLEKDFERMDTPQGTFYRVYFDIYLTLDGSEFNAELVCQGEVMGRCSARFR
;
A
#
# COMPACT_ATOMS: atom_id res chain seq x y z
N MET A 1 -2.19 -14.52 52.30
CA MET A 1 -3.05 -14.33 53.48
C MET A 1 -4.44 -14.89 53.17
N SER A 2 -5.04 -15.80 53.92
CA SER A 2 -4.54 -17.10 54.45
C SER A 2 -5.66 -17.75 55.29
N SER A 3 -6.46 -18.62 54.68
CA SER A 3 -7.55 -19.40 55.29
C SER A 3 -7.91 -20.49 54.25
N MET A 4 -7.97 -21.80 54.50
CA MET A 4 -7.96 -22.65 55.71
C MET A 4 -9.18 -22.49 56.67
N ASN A 5 -9.93 -23.54 57.03
CA ASN A 5 -9.66 -24.98 56.82
C ASN A 5 -10.89 -25.93 56.83
N GLN A 6 -10.70 -27.08 56.17
CA GLN A 6 -11.40 -28.39 56.23
C GLN A 6 -12.68 -28.63 57.04
N ARG A 7 -13.68 -29.23 56.36
CA ARG A 7 -14.48 -30.42 56.77
C ARG A 7 -14.80 -31.23 55.48
N PHE A 8 -14.97 -32.57 55.43
CA PHE A 8 -14.85 -33.65 56.42
C PHE A 8 -14.35 -34.97 55.75
N ARG A 9 -14.81 -36.16 56.18
CA ARG A 9 -14.61 -37.52 55.58
C ARG A 9 -15.93 -38.33 55.73
N LYS A 10 -16.14 -39.63 55.41
CA LYS A 10 -15.33 -40.82 55.06
C LYS A 10 -16.28 -41.95 54.53
N LEU A 11 -15.94 -42.72 53.48
CA LEU A 11 -16.42 -44.10 53.12
C LEU A 11 -15.88 -44.46 51.71
N VAL A 12 -14.80 -45.24 51.49
CA VAL A 12 -14.48 -46.66 51.78
C VAL A 12 -15.03 -47.65 50.73
N GLY A 13 -14.13 -48.22 49.94
CA GLY A 13 -14.28 -49.38 49.06
C GLY A 13 -12.90 -49.77 48.53
N SER A 14 -12.48 -51.04 48.62
CA SER A 14 -11.06 -51.41 48.41
C SER A 14 -10.88 -52.85 47.90
N THR A 15 -10.00 -53.02 46.91
CA THR A 15 -9.34 -54.32 46.62
C THR A 15 -7.91 -54.07 46.12
N ARG A 16 -6.99 -55.02 46.37
CA ARG A 16 -5.54 -54.93 46.06
C ARG A 16 -5.07 -56.11 45.21
N ARG A 17 -4.04 -55.89 44.38
CA ARG A 17 -2.87 -56.75 44.05
C ARG A 17 -2.02 -56.02 42.99
N SER A 18 -0.69 -56.15 42.89
CA SER A 18 0.34 -56.76 43.75
C SER A 18 1.72 -56.12 43.44
N SER A 19 2.79 -56.48 44.16
CA SER A 19 4.03 -55.67 44.27
C SER A 19 5.34 -56.45 44.16
N SER A 20 6.35 -55.84 43.51
CA SER A 20 7.81 -56.09 43.70
C SER A 20 8.58 -54.91 43.08
N ASN A 21 9.26 -54.02 43.82
CA ASN A 21 10.54 -54.18 44.52
C ASN A 21 11.69 -54.73 43.66
N ASN A 22 12.70 -53.89 43.40
CA ASN A 22 13.99 -54.06 44.08
C ASN A 22 14.71 -52.70 44.27
N SER A 23 15.79 -52.66 45.06
CA SER A 23 16.38 -51.42 45.63
C SER A 23 17.91 -51.50 45.79
N LEU A 24 18.49 -50.65 46.67
CA LEU A 24 19.91 -50.58 47.14
C LEU A 24 20.84 -49.73 46.22
N THR A 25 21.79 -48.89 46.69
CA THR A 25 22.23 -48.42 48.04
C THR A 25 23.07 -47.12 47.88
N THR A 26 22.88 -46.02 48.63
CA THR A 26 23.63 -45.52 49.84
C THR A 26 25.16 -45.36 49.70
N GLN A 27 25.90 -44.44 50.35
CA GLN A 27 25.76 -43.56 51.54
C GLN A 27 26.65 -42.27 51.34
N SER A 28 26.35 -41.07 51.86
CA SER A 28 26.78 -40.44 53.15
C SER A 28 28.33 -40.26 53.34
N SER A 29 28.90 -39.26 54.05
CA SER A 29 28.38 -38.16 54.91
C SER A 29 29.47 -37.17 55.41
N GLY A 30 29.16 -35.86 55.51
CA GLY A 30 29.78 -34.86 56.43
C GLY A 30 31.24 -34.40 56.19
N LEU A 31 31.84 -33.44 56.94
CA LEU A 31 31.31 -32.26 57.70
C LEU A 31 32.46 -31.31 58.16
N SER A 32 32.16 -30.02 58.39
CA SER A 32 32.86 -29.02 59.26
C SER A 32 34.33 -28.53 59.05
N SER A 33 34.44 -27.28 58.56
CA SER A 33 35.17 -26.10 59.13
C SER A 33 36.72 -25.89 59.12
N ASN A 34 37.11 -24.61 58.90
CA ASN A 34 38.37 -23.89 59.23
C ASN A 34 39.66 -24.22 58.42
N THR A 35 40.57 -23.29 58.07
CA THR A 35 40.66 -21.81 58.26
C THR A 35 41.64 -21.16 57.23
N ASN A 36 41.49 -19.85 56.98
CA ASN A 36 42.49 -18.85 56.51
C ASN A 36 43.47 -19.17 55.35
N LEU A 37 43.35 -18.43 54.23
CA LEU A 37 44.40 -17.50 53.71
C LEU A 37 43.93 -16.74 52.43
N ALA A 38 44.43 -15.52 52.22
CA ALA A 38 44.20 -14.64 51.06
C ALA A 38 45.15 -13.40 51.13
N PRO A 39 45.28 -12.54 50.09
CA PRO A 39 45.04 -12.71 48.64
C PRO A 39 46.42 -12.62 47.87
N PRO A 40 46.52 -12.22 46.57
CA PRO A 40 46.37 -10.82 46.14
C PRO A 40 45.64 -10.66 44.77
N THR A 41 45.76 -9.47 44.14
CA THR A 41 44.93 -9.01 43.01
C THR A 41 45.73 -8.31 41.90
N SER A 42 45.01 -7.97 40.80
CA SER A 42 45.24 -6.84 39.86
C SER A 42 46.16 -6.99 38.63
N SER A 43 45.78 -6.22 37.60
CA SER A 43 46.32 -6.05 36.23
C SER A 43 47.56 -5.11 36.21
N PRO A 44 48.07 -4.47 35.10
CA PRO A 44 47.51 -4.22 33.75
C PRO A 44 48.49 -4.26 32.53
N GLY A 45 47.97 -3.93 31.34
CA GLY A 45 48.57 -2.89 30.45
C GLY A 45 49.67 -3.26 29.42
N PRO A 46 49.68 -2.62 28.23
CA PRO A 46 50.81 -2.63 27.25
C PRO A 46 51.78 -1.46 27.47
N PRO A 47 52.96 -1.45 26.80
CA PRO A 47 53.25 -0.37 25.83
C PRO A 47 54.18 -0.77 24.66
N ALA A 48 54.61 0.22 23.86
CA ALA A 48 55.66 0.14 22.82
C ALA A 48 56.69 1.29 23.03
N THR A 49 57.86 1.28 22.36
CA THR A 49 58.53 2.41 21.66
C THR A 49 60.05 2.23 21.36
N THR A 50 60.42 2.38 20.07
CA THR A 50 61.60 3.09 19.46
C THR A 50 63.00 3.15 20.13
N ASN A 51 64.06 2.72 19.40
CA ASN A 51 65.07 3.57 18.68
C ASN A 51 66.39 2.82 18.37
N GLY A 52 67.09 3.14 17.26
CA GLY A 52 68.44 2.57 17.00
C GLY A 52 69.02 2.58 15.56
N SER A 53 69.07 3.73 14.89
CA SER A 53 69.96 4.12 13.76
C SER A 53 70.83 3.07 12.99
N ALA A 54 70.65 2.97 11.66
CA ALA A 54 71.74 2.91 10.66
C ALA A 54 71.23 3.10 9.21
N ALA A 55 72.09 3.65 8.34
CA ALA A 55 72.00 3.67 6.87
C ALA A 55 73.15 2.78 6.30
N PRO A 56 73.27 2.46 4.98
CA PRO A 56 72.63 3.10 3.82
C PRO A 56 72.13 2.17 2.68
N ASN A 57 71.64 2.81 1.61
CA ASN A 57 71.52 2.26 0.24
C ASN A 57 72.89 1.81 -0.31
N PRO A 58 72.97 0.83 -1.25
CA PRO A 58 72.73 1.13 -2.66
C PRO A 58 71.98 0.05 -3.47
N SER A 59 71.90 0.26 -4.78
CA SER A 59 71.00 -0.42 -5.72
C SER A 59 71.61 -1.61 -6.49
N SER A 60 70.70 -2.35 -7.14
CA SER A 60 70.84 -2.96 -8.48
C SER A 60 71.94 -4.00 -8.76
N ALA A 61 71.49 -5.24 -9.03
CA ALA A 61 72.01 -6.10 -10.11
C ALA A 61 70.90 -7.09 -10.55
N ALA A 62 70.95 -7.59 -11.79
CA ALA A 62 69.95 -8.53 -12.34
C ALA A 62 70.60 -9.66 -13.16
N ALA A 63 70.03 -10.87 -13.04
CA ALA A 63 70.27 -12.08 -13.84
C ALA A 63 69.00 -12.95 -13.65
N SER A 64 68.24 -13.35 -14.68
CA SER A 64 68.53 -14.40 -15.69
C SER A 64 68.61 -15.80 -15.04
N THR A 65 68.03 -16.90 -15.58
CA THR A 65 67.53 -17.23 -16.93
C THR A 65 66.37 -18.26 -16.90
N ALA A 66 65.66 -18.40 -18.03
CA ALA A 66 65.06 -19.64 -18.56
C ALA A 66 63.95 -20.39 -17.76
N ALA A 67 63.09 -21.22 -18.38
CA ALA A 67 62.56 -21.24 -19.75
C ALA A 67 61.27 -22.10 -19.82
N SER A 68 60.41 -21.81 -20.80
CA SER A 68 59.29 -22.67 -21.25
C SER A 68 59.81 -23.93 -22.00
N PRO A 69 58.99 -24.96 -22.34
CA PRO A 69 57.90 -24.79 -23.33
C PRO A 69 56.62 -25.65 -23.14
N SER A 70 55.58 -25.26 -23.89
CA SER A 70 54.35 -26.01 -24.14
C SER A 70 54.51 -27.05 -25.26
N PRO A 71 53.63 -28.08 -25.36
CA PRO A 71 53.46 -28.90 -26.56
C PRO A 71 52.36 -28.37 -27.52
N PRO A 72 52.31 -28.81 -28.80
CA PRO A 72 51.44 -28.26 -29.86
C PRO A 72 50.37 -29.24 -30.41
N PRO A 73 49.49 -28.82 -31.36
CA PRO A 73 48.59 -29.68 -32.16
C PRO A 73 49.33 -30.20 -33.45
N PRO A 74 48.71 -30.72 -34.57
CA PRO A 74 47.29 -30.98 -34.90
C PRO A 74 46.95 -32.27 -35.77
N ASN A 75 45.64 -32.46 -36.05
CA ASN A 75 45.01 -32.95 -37.32
C ASN A 75 45.01 -34.44 -37.81
N ALA A 76 44.00 -34.76 -38.67
CA ALA A 76 43.83 -35.91 -39.62
C ALA A 76 43.56 -37.35 -39.09
N SER A 77 42.82 -38.28 -39.75
CA SER A 77 41.82 -38.23 -40.87
C SER A 77 41.10 -39.61 -41.10
N GLN A 78 40.07 -39.66 -41.98
CA GLN A 78 39.40 -40.86 -42.61
C GLN A 78 38.41 -41.70 -41.74
N THR A 79 37.29 -42.30 -42.22
CA THR A 79 36.62 -42.36 -43.55
C THR A 79 35.10 -42.75 -43.50
N SER A 80 34.28 -42.16 -44.40
CA SER A 80 33.01 -42.66 -45.05
C SER A 80 31.79 -43.11 -44.19
N VAL A 81 30.52 -43.23 -44.66
CA VAL A 81 29.86 -43.25 -46.01
C VAL A 81 28.43 -42.58 -45.99
N ASN A 82 28.09 -41.71 -46.96
CA ASN A 82 26.75 -41.32 -47.55
C ASN A 82 25.49 -40.97 -46.68
N GLN A 83 24.49 -40.15 -47.11
CA GLN A 83 24.31 -39.27 -48.30
C GLN A 83 23.20 -38.20 -48.12
N SER A 84 23.26 -37.14 -48.95
CA SER A 84 22.17 -36.25 -49.45
C SER A 84 21.31 -35.40 -48.48
N ALA A 85 20.90 -34.16 -48.80
CA ALA A 85 21.36 -33.21 -49.84
C ALA A 85 20.89 -31.76 -49.56
N ASN A 86 21.64 -30.77 -50.08
CA ASN A 86 21.34 -29.36 -50.41
C ASN A 86 20.60 -28.46 -49.38
N ALA A 87 21.08 -27.27 -48.96
CA ALA A 87 21.64 -26.11 -49.70
C ALA A 87 20.58 -25.33 -50.52
N SER A 88 20.61 -24.00 -50.66
CA SER A 88 21.74 -23.06 -50.49
C SER A 88 21.31 -21.64 -50.04
N SER A 89 22.30 -20.79 -49.73
CA SER A 89 22.17 -19.39 -49.30
C SER A 89 22.43 -18.38 -50.43
N THR A 90 22.03 -17.11 -50.27
CA THR A 90 22.68 -15.96 -50.95
C THR A 90 22.39 -14.64 -50.21
N SER A 91 23.10 -13.55 -50.55
CA SER A 91 23.19 -12.32 -49.76
C SER A 91 23.47 -11.07 -50.62
N LEU A 92 23.32 -9.87 -50.00
CA LEU A 92 24.04 -8.58 -50.23
C LEU A 92 23.24 -7.31 -50.58
N ALA A 93 23.80 -6.20 -50.06
CA ALA A 93 23.87 -4.84 -50.62
C ALA A 93 22.71 -3.82 -50.45
N MET A 94 23.11 -2.53 -50.49
CA MET A 94 22.34 -1.30 -50.28
C MET A 94 22.10 -0.55 -51.61
N ASN A 95 21.09 0.32 -51.70
CA ASN A 95 21.29 1.76 -52.02
C ASN A 95 20.03 2.63 -51.74
N ASN A 96 20.19 3.95 -51.81
CA ASN A 96 19.17 5.00 -51.64
C ASN A 96 18.08 5.01 -52.73
N ASN A 97 16.86 5.47 -52.39
CA ASN A 97 16.32 6.76 -52.87
C ASN A 97 14.95 7.17 -52.26
N GLN A 98 14.75 8.49 -52.13
CA GLN A 98 13.46 9.19 -52.03
C GLN A 98 12.95 9.52 -53.47
N PRO A 99 11.67 9.89 -53.75
CA PRO A 99 10.87 10.83 -52.94
C PRO A 99 9.32 10.64 -52.89
N GLN A 100 8.67 11.52 -52.11
CA GLN A 100 7.29 12.04 -52.20
C GLN A 100 6.07 11.12 -52.47
N GLY A 101 5.14 11.11 -51.49
CA GLY A 101 3.70 11.33 -51.76
C GLY A 101 2.77 10.10 -51.83
N GLY A 102 1.76 10.04 -50.95
CA GLY A 102 0.69 9.03 -51.01
C GLY A 102 -0.16 9.01 -49.73
N GLN A 103 -1.49 8.88 -49.85
CA GLN A 103 -2.44 9.03 -48.73
C GLN A 103 -2.95 7.69 -48.15
N GLN A 104 -3.41 7.75 -46.88
CA GLN A 104 -4.31 6.84 -46.16
C GLN A 104 -3.79 5.43 -45.73
N PRO A 105 -4.31 4.84 -44.62
CA PRO A 105 -3.69 3.68 -43.97
C PRO A 105 -4.41 2.32 -44.19
N LEU A 106 -3.60 1.26 -44.17
CA LEU A 106 -3.98 -0.12 -43.82
C LEU A 106 -3.36 -0.42 -42.42
N GLY A 107 -3.87 -1.31 -41.57
CA GLY A 107 -5.10 -2.10 -41.58
C GLY A 107 -5.20 -2.87 -40.24
N ARG A 108 -6.41 -3.12 -39.73
CA ARG A 108 -6.62 -3.67 -38.37
C ARG A 108 -6.77 -5.21 -38.40
N PRO A 109 -6.02 -5.99 -37.59
CA PRO A 109 -6.23 -7.44 -37.47
C PRO A 109 -7.55 -7.76 -36.72
N PRO A 110 -8.17 -8.92 -36.98
CA PRO A 110 -9.53 -9.22 -36.51
C PRO A 110 -9.61 -9.72 -35.06
N SER A 111 -10.72 -9.41 -34.40
CA SER A 111 -11.10 -9.95 -33.09
C SER A 111 -12.12 -11.10 -33.24
N TYR A 112 -11.90 -12.21 -32.52
CA TYR A 112 -12.82 -13.35 -32.53
C TYR A 112 -14.19 -13.01 -31.91
N GLN A 113 -15.27 -13.43 -32.57
CA GLN A 113 -16.62 -13.45 -32.02
C GLN A 113 -16.96 -14.87 -31.52
N TYR A 114 -17.56 -14.96 -30.33
CA TYR A 114 -18.09 -16.23 -29.82
C TYR A 114 -19.55 -16.40 -30.24
N ALA A 115 -19.92 -17.58 -30.72
CA ALA A 115 -21.29 -17.86 -31.14
C ALA A 115 -22.21 -18.10 -29.93
N SER A 116 -23.44 -17.58 -30.00
CA SER A 116 -24.53 -17.93 -29.07
C SER A 116 -25.54 -18.81 -29.81
N SER A 117 -25.81 -20.00 -29.26
CA SER A 117 -26.82 -20.91 -29.76
C SER A 117 -28.22 -20.37 -29.44
N GLY A 118 -29.06 -20.23 -30.47
CA GLY A 118 -30.37 -19.59 -30.34
C GLY A 118 -31.47 -20.50 -29.78
N ASN A 119 -32.66 -19.92 -29.60
CA ASN A 119 -33.91 -20.65 -29.48
C ASN A 119 -34.99 -19.97 -30.35
N THR A 120 -36.09 -20.69 -30.62
CA THR A 120 -37.00 -20.43 -31.74
C THR A 120 -38.08 -19.38 -31.49
N ASN A 121 -38.65 -18.86 -32.59
CA ASN A 121 -39.60 -17.75 -32.63
C ASN A 121 -40.99 -18.25 -33.09
N LEU A 122 -42.08 -17.84 -32.41
CA LEU A 122 -43.48 -18.08 -32.80
C LEU A 122 -44.35 -16.83 -32.52
N GLY A 123 -45.37 -16.63 -33.36
CA GLY A 123 -46.07 -15.34 -33.51
C GLY A 123 -47.29 -15.08 -32.59
N PRO A 124 -47.93 -13.90 -32.74
CA PRO A 124 -48.90 -13.32 -31.79
C PRO A 124 -50.37 -13.47 -32.27
N PRO A 125 -51.40 -12.98 -31.52
CA PRO A 125 -51.80 -11.54 -31.54
C PRO A 125 -52.40 -10.99 -30.20
N GLY A 126 -52.60 -9.66 -30.08
CA GLY A 126 -53.49 -9.12 -29.02
C GLY A 126 -53.41 -7.64 -28.57
N ALA A 127 -54.03 -6.72 -29.33
CA ALA A 127 -54.68 -5.45 -28.91
C ALA A 127 -53.97 -4.31 -28.10
N HIS A 128 -54.48 -3.08 -28.33
CA HIS A 128 -54.18 -1.76 -27.73
C HIS A 128 -55.09 -1.45 -26.50
N PRO A 129 -55.06 -0.28 -25.76
CA PRO A 129 -54.51 1.05 -26.12
C PRO A 129 -53.90 2.02 -25.06
N ASN A 130 -52.85 2.75 -25.50
CA ASN A 130 -52.67 4.23 -25.45
C ASN A 130 -52.50 5.05 -24.12
N ALA A 131 -51.96 6.27 -24.29
CA ALA A 131 -51.68 7.38 -23.34
C ALA A 131 -50.50 7.17 -22.36
N GLY A 132 -49.64 8.18 -22.08
CA GLY A 132 -49.49 9.52 -22.67
C GLY A 132 -48.28 10.30 -22.10
N ARG A 133 -47.71 11.27 -22.86
CA ARG A 133 -46.61 12.16 -22.43
C ARG A 133 -47.12 13.40 -21.67
N PRO A 134 -46.40 13.85 -20.62
CA PRO A 134 -45.81 15.21 -20.61
C PRO A 134 -44.28 15.15 -20.34
N THR A 135 -43.40 15.80 -21.10
CA THR A 135 -42.91 17.21 -21.03
C THR A 135 -42.18 17.61 -19.74
N SER A 136 -40.94 18.07 -19.88
CA SER A 136 -40.06 18.55 -18.80
C SER A 136 -40.37 19.97 -18.32
N PRO A 137 -40.06 20.29 -17.05
CA PRO A 137 -39.64 21.62 -16.60
C PRO A 137 -38.14 21.58 -16.18
N MET A 138 -37.23 22.27 -16.87
CA MET A 138 -36.84 23.69 -16.73
C MET A 138 -35.82 23.97 -15.60
N PRO A 139 -34.81 24.85 -15.78
CA PRO A 139 -33.72 25.07 -14.81
C PRO A 139 -34.09 26.08 -13.70
N PRO A 140 -33.29 26.18 -12.63
CA PRO A 140 -33.47 27.21 -11.59
C PRO A 140 -33.23 28.64 -12.14
N PRO A 141 -33.86 29.67 -11.53
CA PRO A 141 -33.82 31.04 -12.02
C PRO A 141 -32.51 31.79 -11.68
N PRO A 142 -32.17 32.85 -12.43
CA PRO A 142 -31.02 33.71 -12.14
C PRO A 142 -31.27 34.63 -10.94
N ILE A 143 -30.22 34.91 -10.17
CA ILE A 143 -30.21 35.93 -9.12
C ILE A 143 -29.98 37.31 -9.78
N ASN A 144 -30.76 38.32 -9.39
CA ASN A 144 -30.44 39.72 -9.63
C ASN A 144 -30.79 40.58 -8.40
N THR A 145 -30.18 41.75 -8.30
CA THR A 145 -30.20 42.60 -7.09
C THR A 145 -31.31 43.66 -7.11
N GLY A 146 -31.73 44.09 -5.92
CA GLY A 146 -32.71 45.15 -5.70
C GLY A 146 -32.94 45.34 -4.20
N ALA A 147 -33.06 46.59 -3.73
CA ALA A 147 -33.02 46.90 -2.29
C ALA A 147 -34.12 47.87 -1.85
N ALA A 148 -34.42 47.80 -0.55
CA ALA A 148 -35.21 48.74 0.27
C ALA A 148 -36.73 48.86 -0.01
N GLY A 149 -37.50 48.92 1.09
CA GLY A 149 -38.95 49.11 1.10
C GLY A 149 -39.55 48.55 2.40
N GLY A 150 -39.80 49.40 3.40
CA GLY A 150 -40.34 48.98 4.70
C GLY A 150 -41.86 49.16 4.83
N GLY A 151 -42.46 48.48 5.80
CA GLY A 151 -43.87 48.65 6.17
C GLY A 151 -44.35 47.52 7.09
N GLY A 152 -44.79 47.82 8.31
CA GLY A 152 -45.23 46.80 9.27
C GLY A 152 -46.74 46.54 9.24
N GLY A 153 -47.22 45.59 10.07
CA GLY A 153 -48.55 45.75 10.66
C GLY A 153 -49.51 44.54 10.80
N ASN A 154 -49.20 43.64 11.74
CA ASN A 154 -50.14 43.16 12.78
C ASN A 154 -51.30 42.17 12.44
N GLY A 155 -51.69 41.36 13.45
CA GLY A 155 -52.80 40.40 13.47
C GLY A 155 -52.48 39.04 12.81
N GLY A 156 -52.82 37.86 13.34
CA GLY A 156 -53.61 37.45 14.53
C GLY A 156 -54.53 36.27 14.15
N ALA A 157 -54.85 35.27 14.99
CA ALA A 157 -54.40 34.93 16.35
C ALA A 157 -54.74 33.46 16.69
N GLY A 158 -54.09 32.89 17.72
CA GLY A 158 -54.48 31.65 18.42
C GLY A 158 -54.04 30.30 17.80
N GLY A 159 -53.67 29.27 18.58
CA GLY A 159 -53.33 29.29 20.01
C GLY A 159 -53.38 27.94 20.73
N HIS A 160 -52.22 27.51 21.28
CA HIS A 160 -52.06 26.64 22.48
C HIS A 160 -52.61 25.18 22.43
N ALA A 161 -52.18 24.22 23.26
CA ALA A 161 -50.95 23.90 24.03
C ALA A 161 -51.17 22.45 24.62
N TYR A 162 -50.33 21.76 25.40
CA TYR A 162 -49.26 22.12 26.37
C TYR A 162 -48.25 20.96 26.57
N ALA A 163 -47.07 21.31 27.11
CA ALA A 163 -46.24 20.42 27.93
C ALA A 163 -45.58 21.24 29.08
N PRO A 164 -45.51 20.73 30.34
CA PRO A 164 -44.79 21.37 31.45
C PRO A 164 -43.27 21.06 31.39
N GLN A 165 -42.35 22.02 31.61
CA GLN A 165 -41.89 22.57 32.91
C GLN A 165 -41.26 21.52 33.85
N HIS A 166 -40.08 21.71 34.46
CA HIS A 166 -39.12 22.84 34.52
C HIS A 166 -37.66 22.27 34.67
N GLN A 167 -36.54 22.96 34.95
CA GLN A 167 -36.24 24.29 35.52
C GLN A 167 -34.90 24.85 34.93
N GLN A 168 -34.06 25.56 35.71
CA GLN A 168 -32.69 26.00 35.37
C GLN A 168 -31.81 26.03 36.64
N GLN A 169 -30.50 25.74 36.49
CA GLN A 169 -29.42 26.27 37.35
C GLN A 169 -28.11 26.28 36.54
N MET A 170 -27.35 27.38 36.61
CA MET A 170 -26.06 27.57 35.93
C MET A 170 -24.97 27.80 36.97
N TYR A 171 -23.88 27.04 36.89
CA TYR A 171 -22.67 27.28 37.67
C TYR A 171 -21.55 27.75 36.75
N GLN A 172 -20.93 28.88 37.09
CA GLN A 172 -19.68 29.35 36.49
C GLN A 172 -18.49 28.95 37.39
N GLN A 173 -17.32 28.73 36.79
CA GLN A 173 -16.03 28.67 37.52
C GLN A 173 -14.95 29.50 36.78
N PRO A 174 -13.90 29.96 37.48
CA PRO A 174 -13.23 31.22 37.14
C PRO A 174 -11.84 31.07 36.47
N ASN A 175 -11.38 32.18 35.88
CA ASN A 175 -10.02 32.36 35.39
C ASN A 175 -8.98 32.48 36.53
N PRO A 176 -7.70 32.11 36.31
CA PRO A 176 -6.60 32.33 37.25
C PRO A 176 -6.14 33.80 37.29
N PRO A 177 -5.53 34.25 38.41
CA PRO A 177 -5.18 35.66 38.64
C PRO A 177 -3.80 36.08 38.09
N GLY A 178 -3.65 37.38 37.83
CA GLY A 178 -2.36 38.05 37.61
C GLY A 178 -2.01 39.03 38.74
N TYR A 179 -0.73 39.38 38.85
CA TYR A 179 -0.15 40.33 39.82
C TYR A 179 0.90 41.24 39.09
N PRO A 180 1.34 42.38 39.66
CA PRO A 180 1.24 43.64 38.91
C PRO A 180 2.58 44.32 38.58
N MET A 181 2.50 45.37 37.75
CA MET A 181 3.61 46.29 37.45
C MET A 181 4.08 47.08 38.67
N GLN A 182 5.36 47.47 38.63
CA GLN A 182 5.92 48.58 39.41
C GLN A 182 6.78 49.47 38.49
N GLN A 183 6.76 50.78 38.72
CA GLN A 183 7.42 51.77 37.85
C GLN A 183 8.85 52.09 38.30
N GLN A 184 9.76 52.35 37.36
CA GLN A 184 10.76 53.42 37.52
C GLN A 184 11.21 54.02 36.17
N GLN A 185 12.03 55.07 36.24
CA GLN A 185 12.24 56.07 35.19
C GLN A 185 13.63 55.94 34.51
N GLY A 186 13.80 56.54 33.32
CA GLY A 186 15.10 57.18 33.00
C GLY A 186 15.60 57.18 31.55
N TYR A 187 15.69 58.39 30.97
CA TYR A 187 16.73 58.89 30.06
C TYR A 187 17.03 58.27 28.66
N GLY A 188 16.92 59.15 27.65
CA GLY A 188 17.80 59.22 26.46
C GLY A 188 17.54 58.22 25.32
N GLY A 189 17.78 58.54 24.05
CA GLY A 189 18.25 59.80 23.45
C GLY A 189 19.13 59.56 22.23
N TYR A 190 19.01 60.40 21.19
CA TYR A 190 19.73 60.37 19.89
C TYR A 190 19.36 59.26 18.88
N ALA A 191 18.88 59.71 17.72
CA ALA A 191 19.34 59.20 16.42
C ALA A 191 20.51 60.11 15.95
N PRO A 192 21.31 59.72 14.93
CA PRO A 192 20.92 60.15 13.59
C PRO A 192 21.34 59.24 12.40
N GLN A 193 20.78 59.60 11.24
CA GLN A 193 21.31 59.42 9.88
C GLN A 193 21.36 58.02 9.24
N ALA A 194 21.35 58.05 7.91
CA ALA A 194 21.23 56.90 7.02
C ALA A 194 22.44 56.80 6.08
N VAL A 195 22.73 55.58 5.61
CA VAL A 195 23.69 55.32 4.54
C VAL A 195 23.03 54.39 3.52
N GLN A 196 23.09 54.73 2.23
CA GLN A 196 22.69 53.85 1.14
C GLN A 196 23.82 52.87 0.83
N GLN A 197 23.51 51.59 0.61
CA GLN A 197 24.41 50.70 -0.12
C GLN A 197 23.64 49.62 -0.90
N HIS A 198 24.04 49.41 -2.16
CA HIS A 198 23.68 48.22 -2.93
C HIS A 198 24.54 47.04 -2.50
N GLY A 199 23.97 45.83 -2.49
CA GLY A 199 24.76 44.59 -2.53
C GLY A 199 24.04 43.37 -1.98
N GLY A 200 23.97 42.32 -2.79
CA GLY A 200 23.86 40.90 -2.39
C GLY A 200 22.74 40.49 -1.42
N TYR A 201 21.81 39.66 -1.90
CA TYR A 201 21.08 38.76 -1.00
C TYR A 201 22.10 37.80 -0.34
N PRO A 202 22.26 37.78 1.00
CA PRO A 202 23.01 36.74 1.64
C PRO A 202 22.19 35.43 1.56
N ARG A 203 22.71 34.45 0.81
CA ARG A 203 22.21 33.08 0.82
C ARG A 203 22.55 32.46 2.17
N GLN A 204 21.76 32.77 3.19
CA GLN A 204 21.99 32.27 4.54
C GLN A 204 21.51 30.81 4.64
N GLU A 205 22.43 29.90 4.31
CA GLU A 205 22.29 28.48 4.60
C GLU A 205 22.24 28.31 6.12
N MET A 206 21.04 28.08 6.65
CA MET A 206 20.86 27.62 8.03
C MET A 206 21.23 26.14 8.16
N GLU A 207 22.53 25.86 8.03
CA GLU A 207 23.10 24.77 8.81
C GLU A 207 22.86 25.02 10.31
N GLY A 208 22.76 23.95 11.10
CA GLY A 208 22.78 24.07 12.56
C GLY A 208 21.45 24.37 13.25
N ASN A 209 20.40 23.60 12.96
CA ASN A 209 19.34 23.36 13.96
C ASN A 209 19.20 21.86 14.23
N ALA A 210 20.08 21.34 15.09
CA ALA A 210 20.27 19.91 15.32
C ALA A 210 19.01 19.22 15.88
N ARG A 211 18.39 18.37 15.06
CA ARG A 211 17.33 17.46 15.49
C ARG A 211 17.53 16.05 14.96
N SER A 212 18.13 15.22 15.82
CA SER A 212 17.68 13.85 15.99
C SER A 212 17.58 13.57 17.49
N LYS A 213 16.34 13.43 17.97
CA LYS A 213 16.05 12.77 19.24
C LYS A 213 15.93 11.28 18.93
N ALA A 214 16.31 10.42 19.87
CA ALA A 214 16.10 8.99 19.69
C ALA A 214 14.61 8.68 19.38
N GLN A 215 14.38 7.89 18.34
CA GLN A 215 13.08 7.80 17.67
C GLN A 215 12.66 6.34 17.51
N LEU A 216 11.44 6.03 17.91
CA LEU A 216 10.83 4.72 17.70
C LEU A 216 10.09 4.72 16.35
N ILE A 217 10.58 3.92 15.42
CA ILE A 217 10.03 3.70 14.08
C ILE A 217 9.35 2.34 14.09
N VAL A 218 8.16 2.23 13.52
CA VAL A 218 7.41 0.96 13.44
C VAL A 218 6.92 0.75 12.01
N GLY A 219 7.42 -0.31 11.37
CA GLY A 219 6.95 -0.80 10.08
C GLY A 219 5.82 -1.80 10.29
N ILE A 220 4.67 -1.56 9.67
CA ILE A 220 3.48 -2.41 9.76
C ILE A 220 3.18 -2.93 8.36
N ASP A 221 3.33 -4.23 8.18
CA ASP A 221 2.85 -4.88 6.98
C ASP A 221 1.44 -5.41 7.21
N PHE A 222 0.44 -4.67 6.74
CA PHE A 222 -0.97 -5.04 6.87
C PHE A 222 -1.39 -5.86 5.64
N GLY A 223 -0.81 -7.05 5.41
CA GLY A 223 -1.13 -7.85 4.22
C GLY A 223 -2.55 -8.44 4.19
N THR A 224 -3.05 -8.83 3.00
CA THR A 224 -4.45 -9.33 2.82
C THR A 224 -4.74 -10.65 3.54
N THR A 225 -3.75 -11.55 3.63
CA THR A 225 -3.88 -12.88 4.26
C THR A 225 -3.09 -12.99 5.56
N PHE A 226 -1.97 -12.28 5.65
CA PHE A 226 -1.08 -12.27 6.80
C PHE A 226 -0.51 -10.86 7.01
N SER A 227 -0.45 -10.42 8.27
CA SER A 227 0.16 -9.14 8.67
C SER A 227 1.34 -9.37 9.62
N GLY A 228 2.27 -8.42 9.67
CA GLY A 228 3.43 -8.45 10.57
C GLY A 228 3.82 -7.05 11.04
N VAL A 229 4.59 -6.97 12.12
CA VAL A 229 5.11 -5.70 12.64
C VAL A 229 6.59 -5.83 12.96
N ALA A 230 7.39 -4.90 12.45
CA ALA A 230 8.80 -4.72 12.79
C ALA A 230 9.01 -3.30 13.32
N PHE A 231 10.11 -3.06 14.02
CA PHE A 231 10.41 -1.77 14.60
C PHE A 231 11.90 -1.49 14.63
N ALA A 232 12.26 -0.23 14.78
CA ALA A 232 13.61 0.17 15.14
C ALA A 232 13.60 1.27 16.20
N PHE A 233 14.57 1.21 17.10
CA PHE A 233 14.94 2.35 17.92
C PHE A 233 16.16 3.03 17.28
N ALA A 234 15.92 4.14 16.61
CA ALA A 234 16.95 4.94 15.95
C ALA A 234 17.55 5.95 16.93
N THR A 235 18.87 6.06 16.91
CA THR A 235 19.67 7.03 17.67
C THR A 235 20.69 7.67 16.73
N ASN A 236 21.45 8.66 17.22
CA ASN A 236 22.40 9.41 16.39
C ASN A 236 23.64 8.59 15.95
N THR A 237 23.78 7.36 16.46
CA THR A 237 24.93 6.47 16.19
C THR A 237 24.54 5.06 15.75
N GLU A 238 23.31 4.63 16.03
CA GLU A 238 22.83 3.26 15.75
C GLU A 238 21.31 3.26 15.56
N ALA A 239 20.81 2.46 14.60
CA ALA A 239 19.40 2.11 14.50
C ALA A 239 19.23 0.59 14.64
N LYS A 240 18.80 0.15 15.83
CA LYS A 240 18.59 -1.27 16.11
C LYS A 240 17.20 -1.68 15.63
N GLU A 241 17.15 -2.44 14.54
CA GLU A 241 15.96 -3.10 14.00
C GLU A 241 15.66 -4.44 14.72
N ASP A 242 14.36 -4.75 14.87
CA ASP A 242 13.87 -6.05 15.34
C ASP A 242 12.44 -6.32 14.80
N ILE A 243 11.93 -7.54 14.94
CA ILE A 243 10.62 -7.97 14.42
C ILE A 243 9.78 -8.70 15.47
N ILE A 244 8.49 -8.37 15.56
CA ILE A 244 7.57 -9.00 16.50
C ILE A 244 7.28 -10.43 16.02
N VAL A 245 7.79 -11.41 16.77
CA VAL A 245 7.56 -12.85 16.51
C VAL A 245 6.67 -13.52 17.56
N GLU A 246 6.49 -12.92 18.74
CA GLU A 246 5.58 -13.40 19.78
C GLU A 246 4.22 -12.69 19.65
N TRP A 247 3.14 -13.47 19.64
CA TRP A 247 1.78 -12.96 19.44
C TRP A 247 0.77 -13.60 20.41
N PRO A 248 -0.28 -12.88 20.84
CA PRO A 248 -1.40 -13.47 21.58
C PRO A 248 -1.98 -14.69 20.86
N GLY A 249 -2.39 -15.71 21.62
CA GLY A 249 -2.92 -16.97 21.09
C GLY A 249 -1.89 -17.93 20.46
N ALA A 250 -0.70 -17.47 20.05
CA ALA A 250 0.28 -18.31 19.33
C ALA A 250 0.98 -19.39 20.19
N GLY A 251 0.78 -19.37 21.51
CA GLY A 251 1.42 -20.30 22.44
C GLY A 251 2.95 -20.12 22.46
N THR A 252 3.67 -21.21 22.21
CA THR A 252 5.15 -21.21 22.08
C THR A 252 5.65 -21.01 20.64
N GLN A 253 4.76 -20.80 19.66
CA GLN A 253 5.15 -20.63 18.25
C GLN A 253 5.56 -19.19 17.95
N THR A 254 6.82 -18.97 17.57
CA THR A 254 7.28 -17.69 17.03
C THR A 254 6.94 -17.57 15.54
N LYS A 255 6.35 -16.44 15.12
CA LYS A 255 5.96 -16.17 13.72
C LYS A 255 6.16 -14.70 13.37
N GLN A 256 6.94 -14.41 12.33
CA GLN A 256 7.15 -13.05 11.81
C GLN A 256 5.87 -12.38 11.28
N LYS A 257 4.86 -13.19 10.94
CA LYS A 257 3.54 -12.76 10.46
C LYS A 257 2.43 -13.64 11.05
N ILE A 258 1.24 -13.04 11.24
CA ILE A 258 0.02 -13.67 11.76
C ILE A 258 -1.14 -13.51 10.78
N PRO A 259 -2.17 -14.37 10.82
CA PRO A 259 -3.30 -14.28 9.89
C PRO A 259 -4.05 -12.95 9.97
N THR A 260 -4.50 -12.44 8.82
CA THR A 260 -5.35 -11.24 8.71
C THR A 260 -6.81 -11.66 8.71
N VAL A 261 -7.25 -12.11 9.89
CA VAL A 261 -8.55 -12.75 10.13
C VAL A 261 -9.16 -12.19 11.42
N LEU A 262 -10.48 -11.96 11.40
CA LEU A 262 -11.30 -11.62 12.56
C LEU A 262 -12.41 -12.65 12.75
N TYR A 263 -12.92 -12.73 13.98
CA TYR A 263 -14.09 -13.52 14.34
C TYR A 263 -15.05 -12.64 15.14
N TYR A 264 -16.25 -12.45 14.60
CA TYR A 264 -17.31 -11.64 15.18
C TYR A 264 -18.41 -12.51 15.74
N ASP A 265 -19.00 -12.14 16.88
CA ASP A 265 -20.23 -12.75 17.37
C ASP A 265 -21.49 -12.12 16.76
N GLN A 266 -22.66 -12.64 17.14
CA GLN A 266 -23.97 -12.11 16.76
C GLN A 266 -24.20 -10.64 17.18
N HIS A 267 -23.43 -10.12 18.14
CA HIS A 267 -23.47 -8.74 18.63
C HIS A 267 -22.42 -7.84 17.95
N GLN A 268 -21.78 -8.32 16.87
CA GLN A 268 -20.76 -7.64 16.09
C GLN A 268 -19.49 -7.30 16.89
N GLN A 269 -19.21 -8.06 17.96
CA GLN A 269 -18.03 -7.91 18.82
C GLN A 269 -16.92 -8.89 18.41
N VAL A 270 -15.67 -8.45 18.47
CA VAL A 270 -14.50 -9.26 18.09
C VAL A 270 -14.13 -10.26 19.19
N VAL A 271 -14.60 -11.50 19.05
CA VAL A 271 -14.33 -12.66 19.92
C VAL A 271 -13.12 -13.50 19.51
N GLY A 272 -12.39 -13.08 18.48
CA GLY A 272 -11.11 -13.67 18.09
C GLY A 272 -10.44 -12.93 16.93
N TRP A 273 -9.12 -13.04 16.82
CA TRP A 273 -8.34 -12.37 15.77
C TRP A 273 -7.00 -13.09 15.55
N GLY A 274 -6.53 -13.16 14.30
CA GLY A 274 -5.21 -13.72 13.99
C GLY A 274 -4.98 -15.13 14.58
N PRO A 275 -4.01 -15.33 15.51
CA PRO A 275 -3.82 -16.61 16.23
C PRO A 275 -4.69 -16.76 17.49
N ASP A 276 -5.29 -15.67 17.98
CA ASP A 276 -6.00 -15.60 19.26
C ASP A 276 -7.50 -15.87 19.06
N ILE A 277 -7.84 -17.16 19.10
CA ILE A 277 -9.11 -17.71 18.59
C ILE A 277 -9.82 -18.65 19.58
N ALA A 278 -9.36 -18.73 20.83
CA ALA A 278 -9.91 -19.63 21.85
C ALA A 278 -11.37 -19.30 22.23
N GLU A 279 -11.74 -18.03 22.20
CA GLU A 279 -13.13 -17.59 22.41
C GLU A 279 -13.99 -17.72 21.15
N ALA A 280 -13.39 -17.71 19.95
CA ALA A 280 -14.09 -17.85 18.67
C ALA A 280 -14.40 -19.31 18.28
N LEU A 281 -13.52 -20.27 18.56
CA LEU A 281 -13.61 -21.65 18.06
C LEU A 281 -14.14 -22.66 19.10
N ALA A 282 -14.93 -23.62 18.63
CA ALA A 282 -15.28 -24.84 19.37
C ALA A 282 -14.11 -25.84 19.38
N PRO A 283 -14.10 -26.85 20.28
CA PRO A 283 -13.04 -27.88 20.34
C PRO A 283 -12.81 -28.67 19.05
N THR A 284 -13.73 -28.60 18.09
CA THR A 284 -13.60 -29.18 16.74
C THR A 284 -12.68 -28.37 15.80
N GLY A 285 -12.29 -27.14 16.17
CA GLY A 285 -11.55 -26.21 15.31
C GLY A 285 -12.40 -25.30 14.42
N TYR A 286 -13.73 -25.28 14.62
CA TYR A 286 -14.70 -24.52 13.82
C TYR A 286 -15.24 -23.33 14.64
N PRO A 287 -15.67 -22.22 14.01
CA PRO A 287 -16.38 -21.14 14.71
C PRO A 287 -17.56 -21.67 15.54
N LYS A 288 -17.74 -21.13 16.74
CA LYS A 288 -18.90 -21.44 17.59
C LYS A 288 -20.20 -20.99 16.89
N PRO A 289 -21.37 -21.58 17.22
CA PRO A 289 -22.64 -21.11 16.70
C PRO A 289 -22.82 -19.60 16.95
N GLY A 290 -23.19 -18.85 15.91
CA GLY A 290 -23.29 -17.39 15.97
C GLY A 290 -21.97 -16.62 15.77
N VAL A 291 -20.83 -17.30 15.53
CA VAL A 291 -19.55 -16.65 15.25
C VAL A 291 -19.24 -16.66 13.74
N GLN A 292 -19.10 -15.47 13.15
CA GLN A 292 -18.70 -15.25 11.76
C GLN A 292 -17.18 -15.05 11.67
N LYS A 293 -16.49 -15.92 10.92
CA LYS A 293 -15.11 -15.67 10.48
C LYS A 293 -15.13 -14.65 9.33
N VAL A 294 -14.25 -13.64 9.38
CA VAL A 294 -14.06 -12.64 8.32
C VAL A 294 -12.58 -12.59 7.93
N GLU A 295 -12.33 -12.66 6.62
CA GLU A 295 -10.98 -12.68 6.04
C GLU A 295 -10.96 -11.94 4.68
N TRP A 296 -9.77 -11.57 4.22
CA TRP A 296 -9.53 -10.87 2.95
C TRP A 296 -10.18 -9.47 2.83
N PHE A 297 -10.71 -8.94 3.94
CA PHE A 297 -11.38 -7.63 4.03
C PHE A 297 -10.51 -6.45 3.57
N LYS A 298 -9.16 -6.55 3.61
CA LYS A 298 -8.27 -5.53 3.00
C LYS A 298 -8.65 -5.23 1.54
N LEU A 299 -9.01 -6.24 0.75
CA LEU A 299 -9.39 -6.05 -0.66
C LEU A 299 -10.65 -5.19 -0.83
N GLN A 300 -11.52 -5.11 0.18
CA GLN A 300 -12.74 -4.30 0.13
C GLN A 300 -12.43 -2.80 0.24
N LEU A 301 -11.29 -2.41 0.82
CA LEU A 301 -10.81 -1.02 0.86
C LEU A 301 -10.54 -0.44 -0.55
N MET A 302 -10.36 -1.26 -1.59
CA MET A 302 -10.31 -0.79 -2.99
C MET A 302 -11.68 -0.55 -3.63
N LEU A 303 -12.77 -1.09 -3.07
CA LEU A 303 -14.11 -0.97 -3.64
C LEU A 303 -14.71 0.41 -3.33
N SER A 304 -14.29 1.02 -2.21
CA SER A 304 -14.45 2.44 -1.91
C SER A 304 -13.93 3.30 -3.10
N GLY A 305 -14.84 4.05 -3.73
CA GLY A 305 -14.51 4.98 -4.82
C GLY A 305 -14.62 4.45 -6.26
N ASN A 306 -15.44 3.42 -6.54
CA ASN A 306 -15.76 2.93 -7.91
C ASN A 306 -14.52 2.52 -8.75
N THR A 307 -13.79 1.50 -8.31
CA THR A 307 -12.64 0.94 -9.06
C THR A 307 -13.05 -0.07 -10.14
N TYR A 308 -12.14 -0.32 -11.10
CA TYR A 308 -12.31 -1.28 -12.20
C TYR A 308 -12.16 -2.76 -11.78
N ILE A 309 -12.12 -3.06 -10.49
CA ILE A 309 -11.95 -4.44 -10.00
C ILE A 309 -13.33 -5.07 -9.92
N ASP A 310 -13.62 -5.91 -10.93
CA ASP A 310 -14.80 -6.77 -11.03
C ASP A 310 -15.08 -7.42 -9.66
N PRO A 311 -16.30 -7.29 -9.07
CA PRO A 311 -16.52 -7.57 -7.65
C PRO A 311 -16.18 -9.01 -7.30
N ILE A 312 -14.99 -9.17 -6.72
CA ILE A 312 -14.45 -10.44 -6.28
C ILE A 312 -15.48 -11.07 -5.33
N ASN A 313 -15.72 -12.38 -5.46
CA ASN A 313 -16.50 -13.17 -4.52
C ASN A 313 -15.79 -13.28 -3.16
N LEU A 314 -15.71 -12.14 -2.45
CA LEU A 314 -15.12 -11.98 -1.12
C LEU A 314 -16.14 -12.42 -0.06
N PRO A 315 -15.68 -12.80 1.14
CA PRO A 315 -16.56 -13.01 2.28
C PRO A 315 -17.37 -11.72 2.56
N PRO A 316 -18.69 -11.83 2.81
CA PRO A 316 -19.49 -10.67 3.21
C PRO A 316 -18.99 -10.12 4.55
N LEU A 317 -19.03 -8.79 4.69
CA LEU A 317 -18.74 -8.11 5.95
C LEU A 317 -19.79 -8.48 7.02
N PRO A 318 -19.49 -8.28 8.31
CA PRO A 318 -20.49 -8.43 9.37
C PRO A 318 -21.63 -7.41 9.22
N PRO A 319 -22.88 -7.77 9.56
CA PRO A 319 -24.02 -6.86 9.45
C PRO A 319 -23.80 -5.51 10.15
N GLY A 320 -23.88 -4.42 9.38
CA GLY A 320 -23.75 -3.05 9.89
C GLY A 320 -22.31 -2.54 10.06
N LYS A 321 -21.28 -3.26 9.61
CA LYS A 321 -19.89 -2.79 9.56
C LYS A 321 -19.43 -2.51 8.12
N SER A 322 -18.71 -1.41 7.94
CA SER A 322 -18.01 -1.09 6.68
C SER A 322 -16.67 -1.84 6.57
N GLU A 323 -16.08 -1.79 5.38
CA GLU A 323 -14.71 -2.23 5.11
C GLU A 323 -13.67 -1.51 5.98
N ILE A 324 -13.93 -0.23 6.30
CA ILE A 324 -13.10 0.59 7.19
C ILE A 324 -13.23 0.11 8.63
N ASP A 325 -14.45 -0.17 9.12
CA ASP A 325 -14.68 -0.68 10.49
C ASP A 325 -13.96 -2.02 10.73
N VAL A 326 -14.05 -2.95 9.77
CA VAL A 326 -13.41 -4.27 9.89
C VAL A 326 -11.89 -4.16 9.80
N ALA A 327 -11.36 -3.26 8.96
CA ALA A 327 -9.94 -2.95 8.94
C ALA A 327 -9.48 -2.30 10.26
N ALA A 328 -10.27 -1.38 10.82
CA ALA A 328 -9.98 -0.70 12.08
C ALA A 328 -9.98 -1.66 13.28
N ASP A 329 -10.95 -2.58 13.36
CA ASP A 329 -11.01 -3.63 14.40
C ASP A 329 -9.74 -4.50 14.38
N TYR A 330 -9.28 -4.91 13.20
CA TYR A 330 -8.06 -5.70 13.06
C TYR A 330 -6.81 -4.89 13.45
N LEU A 331 -6.69 -3.68 12.92
CA LEU A 331 -5.59 -2.77 13.21
C LEU A 331 -5.55 -2.40 14.71
N PHE A 332 -6.70 -2.29 15.39
CA PHE A 332 -6.79 -2.06 16.83
C PHE A 332 -6.24 -3.24 17.63
N LYS A 333 -6.62 -4.48 17.31
CA LYS A 333 -6.07 -5.68 17.97
C LYS A 333 -4.57 -5.84 17.69
N LEU A 334 -4.13 -5.60 16.45
CA LEU A 334 -2.72 -5.59 16.06
C LEU A 334 -1.93 -4.55 16.87
N ARG A 335 -2.47 -3.34 17.03
CA ARG A 335 -1.91 -2.27 17.86
C ARG A 335 -1.82 -2.65 19.34
N GLN A 336 -2.84 -3.31 19.89
CA GLN A 336 -2.79 -3.81 21.28
C GLN A 336 -1.65 -4.81 21.48
N ALA A 337 -1.53 -5.82 20.59
CA ALA A 337 -0.44 -6.79 20.65
C ALA A 337 0.94 -6.14 20.47
N MET A 338 1.09 -5.25 19.49
CA MET A 338 2.30 -4.47 19.24
C MET A 338 2.73 -3.68 20.48
N ARG A 339 1.83 -2.89 21.08
CA ARG A 339 2.12 -2.10 22.30
C ARG A 339 2.59 -3.00 23.43
N ASN A 340 1.88 -4.12 23.65
CA ASN A 340 2.24 -5.08 24.70
C ASN A 340 3.62 -5.70 24.48
N GLN A 341 4.04 -6.00 23.25
CA GLN A 341 5.37 -6.54 22.99
C GLN A 341 6.46 -5.46 23.07
N LEU A 342 6.26 -4.28 22.47
CA LEU A 342 7.20 -3.17 22.57
C LEU A 342 7.42 -2.75 24.04
N GLN A 343 6.38 -2.78 24.87
CA GLN A 343 6.49 -2.56 26.31
C GLN A 343 7.41 -3.56 27.01
N LYS A 344 7.34 -4.86 26.67
CA LYS A 344 8.26 -5.89 27.21
C LYS A 344 9.70 -5.65 26.73
N THR A 345 9.89 -5.39 25.43
CA THR A 345 11.22 -5.37 24.80
C THR A 345 11.98 -4.06 25.06
N LEU A 346 11.29 -2.93 25.22
CA LEU A 346 11.90 -1.59 25.34
C LEU A 346 11.64 -0.92 26.71
N GLY A 347 10.73 -1.44 27.55
CA GLY A 347 10.46 -0.90 28.89
C GLY A 347 10.11 0.59 28.89
N GLU A 348 10.78 1.37 29.73
CA GLU A 348 10.54 2.83 29.85
C GLU A 348 10.88 3.63 28.59
N VAL A 349 11.69 3.08 27.67
CA VAL A 349 11.94 3.73 26.37
C VAL A 349 10.65 3.78 25.54
N PHE A 350 9.84 2.72 25.60
CA PHE A 350 8.53 2.69 24.95
C PHE A 350 7.55 3.68 25.59
N ASN A 351 7.46 3.71 26.93
CA ASN A 351 6.61 4.68 27.66
C ASN A 351 6.88 6.13 27.24
N ARG A 352 8.16 6.49 27.05
CA ARG A 352 8.55 7.85 26.68
C ARG A 352 8.28 8.18 25.21
N GLU A 353 8.57 7.24 24.29
CA GLU A 353 8.45 7.51 22.84
C GLU A 353 7.10 7.10 22.24
N GLU A 354 6.18 6.45 22.97
CA GLU A 354 4.88 5.98 22.43
C GLU A 354 4.10 7.06 21.67
N ARG A 355 4.08 8.29 22.19
CA ARG A 355 3.39 9.43 21.56
C ARG A 355 4.13 10.00 20.34
N ASN A 356 5.40 9.64 20.19
CA ASN A 356 6.32 10.10 19.15
C ASN A 356 6.56 9.03 18.05
N ILE A 357 5.98 7.83 18.18
CA ILE A 357 6.20 6.74 17.22
C ILE A 357 5.83 7.20 15.80
N ARG A 358 6.73 6.95 14.86
CA ARG A 358 6.46 7.05 13.42
C ARG A 358 6.08 5.67 12.88
N TYR A 359 4.94 5.60 12.22
CA TYR A 359 4.40 4.40 11.61
C TYR A 359 4.62 4.43 10.09
N PHE A 360 5.11 3.33 9.53
CA PHE A 360 5.23 3.08 8.11
C PHE A 360 4.32 1.89 7.76
N LEU A 361 3.13 2.18 7.23
CA LEU A 361 2.08 1.18 6.97
C LEU A 361 2.02 0.82 5.49
N THR A 362 1.99 -0.47 5.18
CA THR A 362 2.08 -0.94 3.80
C THR A 362 0.73 -0.95 3.06
N VAL A 363 0.75 -0.50 1.81
CA VAL A 363 -0.36 -0.61 0.86
C VAL A 363 0.12 -1.18 -0.48
N PRO A 364 -0.67 -1.96 -1.22
CA PRO A 364 -0.28 -2.41 -2.56
C PRO A 364 0.01 -1.23 -3.50
N ALA A 365 0.86 -1.44 -4.51
CA ALA A 365 1.18 -0.40 -5.49
C ALA A 365 -0.01 -0.06 -6.41
N ILE A 366 -0.97 -0.97 -6.56
CA ILE A 366 -2.24 -0.74 -7.27
C ILE A 366 -3.33 -0.03 -6.45
N TRP A 367 -3.10 0.26 -5.15
CA TRP A 367 -4.11 0.98 -4.35
C TRP A 367 -4.43 2.33 -4.99
N ASN A 368 -5.70 2.51 -5.37
CA ASN A 368 -6.23 3.82 -5.72
C ASN A 368 -6.19 4.73 -4.48
N ASP A 369 -6.38 6.01 -4.71
CA ASP A 369 -6.14 7.00 -3.68
C ASP A 369 -7.26 7.03 -2.61
N ALA A 370 -8.48 6.60 -2.97
CA ALA A 370 -9.56 6.30 -2.02
C ALA A 370 -9.20 5.12 -1.11
N GLY A 371 -8.63 4.03 -1.62
CA GLY A 371 -8.17 2.91 -0.80
C GLY A 371 -7.04 3.27 0.15
N LYS A 372 -6.18 4.23 -0.22
CA LYS A 372 -5.17 4.82 0.70
C LYS A 372 -5.85 5.62 1.81
N ALA A 373 -6.83 6.46 1.47
CA ALA A 373 -7.60 7.23 2.44
C ALA A 373 -8.40 6.32 3.41
N ALA A 374 -9.07 5.29 2.89
CA ALA A 374 -9.77 4.28 3.70
C ALA A 374 -8.81 3.51 4.64
N THR A 375 -7.60 3.17 4.16
CA THR A 375 -6.54 2.57 4.99
C THR A 375 -6.08 3.53 6.09
N ARG A 376 -5.97 4.83 5.81
CA ARG A 376 -5.62 5.87 6.80
C ARG A 376 -6.74 6.05 7.84
N ALA A 377 -7.99 6.11 7.40
CA ALA A 377 -9.17 6.19 8.27
C ALA A 377 -9.24 5.02 9.25
N ALA A 378 -9.03 3.79 8.77
CA ALA A 378 -8.96 2.61 9.61
C ALA A 378 -7.82 2.68 10.65
N ALA A 379 -6.66 3.24 10.30
CA ALA A 379 -5.56 3.45 11.24
C ALA A 379 -5.84 4.54 12.31
N ILE A 380 -6.61 5.57 11.97
CA ILE A 380 -7.10 6.59 12.93
C ILE A 380 -8.13 5.96 13.87
N GLN A 381 -9.12 5.24 13.34
CA GLN A 381 -10.16 4.54 14.13
C GLN A 381 -9.55 3.47 15.05
N ALA A 382 -8.48 2.81 14.62
CA ALA A 382 -7.66 1.91 15.45
C ALA A 382 -6.77 2.62 16.50
N GLY A 383 -6.70 3.96 16.49
CA GLY A 383 -5.96 4.78 17.45
C GLY A 383 -4.44 4.84 17.24
N PHE A 384 -3.92 4.47 16.07
CA PHE A 384 -2.50 4.74 15.74
C PHE A 384 -2.23 6.25 15.70
N LEU A 385 -3.18 6.99 15.14
CA LEU A 385 -3.22 8.44 15.06
C LEU A 385 -4.28 9.01 16.02
N ARG A 386 -4.13 10.29 16.40
CA ARG A 386 -5.10 11.04 17.21
C ARG A 386 -6.31 11.50 16.40
N ASP A 387 -6.02 12.06 15.23
CA ASP A 387 -6.94 12.71 14.33
C ASP A 387 -6.30 12.82 12.93
N GLU A 388 -7.01 13.40 11.96
CA GLU A 388 -6.51 13.52 10.60
C GLU A 388 -5.19 14.32 10.48
N ASN A 389 -4.96 15.33 11.31
CA ASN A 389 -3.77 16.18 11.23
C ASN A 389 -2.51 15.52 11.83
N ASP A 390 -2.65 14.34 12.43
CA ASP A 390 -1.54 13.60 13.02
C ASP A 390 -0.65 13.01 11.91
N ASN A 391 0.53 13.62 11.72
CA ASN A 391 1.47 13.36 10.63
C ASN A 391 2.52 12.28 10.96
N ARG A 392 2.22 11.40 11.93
CA ARG A 392 3.09 10.30 12.36
C ARG A 392 2.98 9.03 11.52
N LEU A 393 2.05 8.97 10.56
CA LEU A 393 1.85 7.83 9.67
C LEU A 393 2.25 8.20 8.25
N THR A 394 3.24 7.47 7.73
CA THR A 394 3.55 7.40 6.29
C THR A 394 2.93 6.12 5.75
N LEU A 395 2.24 6.18 4.60
CA LEU A 395 1.93 4.96 3.84
C LEU A 395 3.09 4.68 2.88
N ILE A 396 3.51 3.43 2.77
CA ILE A 396 4.58 2.99 1.87
C ILE A 396 4.03 1.89 0.95
N THR A 397 4.44 1.85 -0.32
CA THR A 397 3.98 0.75 -1.18
C THR A 397 4.67 -0.57 -0.80
N GLU A 398 3.94 -1.69 -0.85
CA GLU A 398 4.45 -3.04 -0.52
C GLU A 398 5.76 -3.38 -1.29
N PRO A 399 5.85 -3.20 -2.62
CA PRO A 399 7.10 -3.43 -3.36
C PRO A 399 8.17 -2.35 -3.16
N GLU A 400 7.82 -1.12 -2.78
CA GLU A 400 8.78 -0.07 -2.39
C GLU A 400 9.50 -0.46 -1.09
N ALA A 401 8.74 -0.90 -0.09
CA ALA A 401 9.31 -1.46 1.13
C ALA A 401 10.20 -2.67 0.82
N ALA A 402 9.77 -3.58 -0.06
CA ALA A 402 10.61 -4.70 -0.48
C ALA A 402 11.93 -4.25 -1.16
N ALA A 403 11.92 -3.19 -1.98
CA ALA A 403 13.13 -2.60 -2.56
C ALA A 403 14.10 -2.06 -1.49
N MET A 404 13.58 -1.36 -0.47
CA MET A 404 14.37 -0.87 0.68
C MET A 404 15.12 -2.00 1.39
N PHE A 405 14.43 -3.10 1.65
CA PHE A 405 15.02 -4.28 2.30
C PHE A 405 16.11 -4.93 1.43
N CYS A 406 15.86 -5.08 0.12
CA CYS A 406 16.80 -5.71 -0.79
C CYS A 406 18.07 -4.87 -1.03
N SER A 407 17.94 -3.53 -1.05
CA SER A 407 19.09 -2.62 -1.07
C SER A 407 19.91 -2.74 0.23
N LYS A 408 19.28 -2.55 1.40
CA LYS A 408 19.96 -2.62 2.70
C LYS A 408 20.72 -3.94 2.93
N THR A 409 20.17 -5.06 2.46
CA THR A 409 20.79 -6.38 2.62
C THR A 409 21.95 -6.68 1.67
N GLY A 410 22.31 -5.76 0.78
CA GLY A 410 23.43 -5.96 -0.15
C GLY A 410 23.17 -7.04 -1.21
N LEU A 411 21.91 -7.44 -1.41
CA LEU A 411 21.51 -8.42 -2.43
C LEU A 411 21.75 -7.93 -3.87
N LEU A 412 21.96 -6.62 -4.03
CA LEU A 412 21.93 -5.91 -5.30
C LEU A 412 23.23 -5.11 -5.47
N SER A 413 24.16 -5.62 -6.26
CA SER A 413 25.35 -4.87 -6.70
C SER A 413 24.95 -4.05 -7.94
N LEU A 414 24.26 -2.94 -7.68
CA LEU A 414 23.71 -2.04 -8.70
C LEU A 414 24.62 -0.84 -8.89
N LYS A 415 24.62 -0.32 -10.11
CA LYS A 415 25.23 0.96 -10.45
C LYS A 415 24.16 1.99 -10.82
N VAL A 416 24.55 3.26 -10.87
CA VAL A 416 23.69 4.31 -11.43
C VAL A 416 23.19 3.91 -12.84
N HIS A 417 21.90 4.13 -13.09
CA HIS A 417 21.11 3.69 -14.26
C HIS A 417 20.81 2.19 -14.41
N ASP A 418 21.27 1.33 -13.50
CA ASP A 418 20.75 -0.04 -13.44
C ASP A 418 19.30 -0.05 -12.98
N ALA A 419 18.53 -1.00 -13.53
CA ALA A 419 17.12 -1.18 -13.19
C ALA A 419 16.86 -2.48 -12.42
N VAL A 420 15.95 -2.41 -11.46
CA VAL A 420 15.44 -3.56 -10.69
C VAL A 420 13.94 -3.61 -10.78
N LEU A 421 13.40 -4.76 -11.18
CA LEU A 421 11.96 -5.05 -11.17
C LEU A 421 11.61 -5.78 -9.87
N ILE A 422 10.78 -5.17 -9.03
CA ILE A 422 10.15 -5.85 -7.90
C ILE A 422 8.89 -6.55 -8.41
N VAL A 423 8.69 -7.79 -7.98
CA VAL A 423 7.50 -8.61 -8.27
C VAL A 423 6.95 -9.12 -6.93
N ASP A 424 6.11 -8.31 -6.30
CA ASP A 424 5.49 -8.64 -5.02
C ASP A 424 4.29 -9.55 -5.23
N CYS A 425 4.49 -10.83 -4.97
CA CYS A 425 3.47 -11.85 -5.10
C CYS A 425 2.76 -11.97 -3.75
N GLY A 426 1.70 -11.18 -3.57
CA GLY A 426 0.93 -11.06 -2.34
C GLY A 426 -0.14 -12.15 -2.14
N GLY A 427 -0.91 -11.99 -1.07
CA GLY A 427 -2.06 -12.85 -0.76
C GLY A 427 -3.32 -12.50 -1.55
N GLY A 428 -3.59 -11.20 -1.73
CA GLY A 428 -4.75 -10.69 -2.47
C GLY A 428 -4.37 -10.18 -3.85
N THR A 429 -3.39 -9.29 -3.90
CA THR A 429 -2.85 -8.69 -5.12
C THR A 429 -1.51 -9.30 -5.51
N VAL A 430 -1.08 -8.99 -6.73
CA VAL A 430 0.33 -9.07 -7.16
C VAL A 430 0.70 -7.72 -7.75
N ASP A 431 1.81 -7.16 -7.27
CA ASP A 431 2.20 -5.77 -7.50
C ASP A 431 3.63 -5.70 -8.03
N LEU A 432 3.79 -5.01 -9.16
CA LEU A 432 5.05 -4.91 -9.87
C LEU A 432 5.44 -3.44 -10.07
N ILE A 433 6.70 -3.13 -9.81
CA ILE A 433 7.25 -1.80 -10.06
C ILE A 433 8.74 -1.92 -10.37
N ALA A 434 9.22 -1.06 -11.25
CA ALA A 434 10.62 -1.03 -11.62
C ALA A 434 11.28 0.28 -11.22
N TYR A 435 12.44 0.15 -10.59
CA TYR A 435 13.26 1.24 -10.07
C TYR A 435 14.54 1.36 -10.88
N GLU A 436 14.91 2.57 -11.25
CA GLU A 436 16.25 2.95 -11.75
C GLU A 436 17.06 3.52 -10.59
N VAL A 437 18.31 3.10 -10.41
CA VAL A 437 19.23 3.72 -9.44
C VAL A 437 19.69 5.09 -9.93
N GLU A 438 19.51 6.12 -9.11
CA GLU A 438 20.01 7.47 -9.37
C GLU A 438 21.34 7.75 -8.64
N GLU A 439 21.51 7.25 -7.40
CA GLU A 439 22.78 7.32 -6.66
C GLU A 439 23.08 5.99 -5.94
N GLU A 440 24.36 5.62 -5.84
CA GLU A 440 24.81 4.38 -5.16
C GLU A 440 25.03 4.58 -3.64
N SER A 441 25.41 5.79 -3.21
CA SER A 441 25.68 6.13 -1.80
C SER A 441 25.53 7.65 -1.57
N PRO A 442 24.45 8.13 -0.93
CA PRO A 442 23.33 7.35 -0.41
C PRO A 442 22.61 6.60 -1.53
N PHE A 443 22.11 5.39 -1.25
CA PHE A 443 21.38 4.63 -2.26
C PHE A 443 20.04 5.30 -2.54
N THR A 444 19.82 5.77 -3.78
CA THR A 444 18.56 6.39 -4.19
C THR A 444 18.07 5.87 -5.54
N VAL A 445 16.75 5.91 -5.74
CA VAL A 445 16.09 5.38 -6.94
C VAL A 445 14.94 6.26 -7.42
N ALA A 446 14.60 6.16 -8.70
CA ALA A 446 13.37 6.67 -9.27
C ALA A 446 12.51 5.54 -9.86
N GLU A 447 11.19 5.69 -9.82
CA GLU A 447 10.30 4.83 -10.63
C GLU A 447 10.66 5.01 -12.12
N CYS A 448 11.06 3.92 -12.80
CA CYS A 448 11.49 3.95 -14.21
C CYS A 448 10.38 3.55 -15.18
N THR A 449 9.31 2.95 -14.66
CA THR A 449 8.05 2.67 -15.36
C THR A 449 6.90 2.95 -14.39
N ALA A 450 5.68 3.15 -14.90
CA ALA A 450 4.50 3.09 -14.05
C ALA A 450 4.37 1.67 -13.48
N GLY A 451 4.08 1.55 -12.18
CA GLY A 451 3.79 0.26 -11.57
C GLY A 451 2.50 -0.36 -12.14
N SER A 452 2.46 -1.69 -12.21
CA SER A 452 1.30 -2.48 -12.65
C SER A 452 1.02 -3.61 -11.67
N GLY A 453 -0.16 -4.22 -11.74
CA GLY A 453 -0.56 -5.29 -10.84
C GLY A 453 -2.00 -5.72 -11.07
N ASP A 454 -2.44 -6.74 -10.34
CA ASP A 454 -3.78 -7.32 -10.47
C ASP A 454 -4.19 -8.07 -9.18
N SER A 455 -5.47 -8.40 -9.03
CA SER A 455 -6.02 -9.19 -7.91
C SER A 455 -5.80 -10.70 -8.09
N CYS A 456 -4.58 -11.09 -8.45
CA CYS A 456 -4.16 -12.48 -8.71
C CYS A 456 -3.24 -13.06 -7.62
N GLY A 457 -3.39 -12.62 -6.37
CA GLY A 457 -2.66 -13.18 -5.23
C GLY A 457 -3.09 -14.61 -4.86
N SER A 458 -2.40 -15.23 -3.90
CA SER A 458 -2.61 -16.65 -3.54
C SER A 458 -4.01 -17.03 -3.01
N THR A 459 -4.86 -16.07 -2.66
CA THR A 459 -6.29 -16.30 -2.35
C THR A 459 -7.09 -16.76 -3.57
N ALA A 460 -6.67 -16.42 -4.79
CA ALA A 460 -7.27 -16.96 -6.01
C ALA A 460 -7.08 -18.48 -6.11
N LEU A 461 -5.95 -19.02 -5.62
CA LEU A 461 -5.71 -20.47 -5.53
C LEU A 461 -6.73 -21.14 -4.60
N ASN A 462 -7.00 -20.54 -3.43
CA ASN A 462 -7.98 -21.04 -2.47
C ASN A 462 -9.39 -21.09 -3.08
N ARG A 463 -9.76 -20.07 -3.86
CA ARG A 463 -11.04 -20.00 -4.59
C ARG A 463 -11.14 -21.10 -5.64
N ASN A 464 -10.08 -21.33 -6.42
CA ASN A 464 -10.04 -22.34 -7.46
C ASN A 464 -10.13 -23.76 -6.85
N PHE A 465 -9.34 -24.03 -5.81
CA PHE A 465 -9.38 -25.29 -5.06
C PHE A 465 -10.75 -25.54 -4.39
N SER A 466 -11.35 -24.50 -3.80
CA SER A 466 -12.71 -24.56 -3.23
C SER A 466 -13.75 -25.01 -4.27
N ASN A 467 -13.62 -24.59 -5.54
CA ASN A 467 -14.54 -25.00 -6.61
C ASN A 467 -14.35 -26.47 -7.01
N ILE A 468 -13.12 -26.96 -7.10
CA ILE A 468 -12.81 -28.39 -7.32
C ILE A 468 -13.35 -29.23 -6.16
N LEU A 469 -13.04 -28.84 -4.93
CA LEU A 469 -13.51 -29.48 -3.70
C LEU A 469 -15.05 -29.56 -3.62
N ARG A 470 -15.76 -28.47 -3.96
CA ARG A 470 -17.24 -28.46 -4.07
C ARG A 470 -17.76 -29.41 -5.16
N ALA A 471 -17.01 -29.63 -6.24
CA ALA A 471 -17.38 -30.58 -7.28
C ALA A 471 -17.16 -32.03 -6.82
N LYS A 472 -16.07 -32.33 -6.09
CA LYS A 472 -15.84 -33.64 -5.47
C LYS A 472 -16.89 -33.95 -4.40
N ILE A 473 -17.17 -33.02 -3.50
CA ILE A 473 -18.19 -33.17 -2.45
C ILE A 473 -19.59 -33.44 -3.03
N ARG A 474 -19.96 -32.80 -4.16
CA ARG A 474 -21.24 -33.11 -4.84
C ARG A 474 -21.36 -34.58 -5.28
N LYS A 475 -20.25 -35.25 -5.61
CA LYS A 475 -20.24 -36.69 -5.93
C LYS A 475 -20.44 -37.60 -4.70
N MET A 476 -20.33 -37.06 -3.48
CA MET A 476 -20.73 -37.80 -2.26
C MET A 476 -22.24 -38.02 -2.17
N LYS A 477 -23.06 -37.34 -3.00
CA LYS A 477 -24.53 -37.49 -3.08
C LYS A 477 -25.24 -37.28 -1.72
N LEU A 478 -24.63 -36.49 -0.84
CA LEU A 478 -25.17 -36.15 0.48
C LEU A 478 -26.25 -35.05 0.36
N PRO A 479 -27.23 -35.00 1.29
CA PRO A 479 -28.21 -33.92 1.34
C PRO A 479 -27.59 -32.54 1.55
N ASP A 480 -28.26 -31.50 1.06
CA ASP A 480 -27.87 -30.11 1.32
C ASP A 480 -27.81 -29.80 2.82
N GLY A 481 -26.82 -29.00 3.22
CA GLY A 481 -26.55 -28.70 4.63
C GLY A 481 -25.93 -29.86 5.43
N SER A 482 -25.54 -30.98 4.79
CA SER A 482 -24.92 -32.11 5.48
C SER A 482 -23.66 -31.71 6.27
N LYS A 483 -23.67 -32.02 7.58
CA LYS A 483 -22.54 -31.80 8.49
C LYS A 483 -21.26 -32.55 8.04
N THR A 484 -21.42 -33.71 7.41
CA THR A 484 -20.31 -34.51 6.86
C THR A 484 -19.65 -33.76 5.70
N ALA A 485 -20.44 -33.22 4.76
CA ALA A 485 -19.93 -32.42 3.65
C ALA A 485 -19.20 -31.15 4.16
N GLY A 486 -19.75 -30.47 5.17
CA GLY A 486 -19.10 -29.32 5.81
C GLY A 486 -17.76 -29.67 6.49
N LYS A 487 -17.69 -30.82 7.16
CA LYS A 487 -16.45 -31.32 7.79
C LYS A 487 -15.36 -31.65 6.75
N VAL A 488 -15.72 -32.39 5.71
CA VAL A 488 -14.84 -32.70 4.56
C VAL A 488 -14.32 -31.41 3.93
N TYR A 489 -15.21 -30.45 3.64
CA TYR A 489 -14.85 -29.17 3.05
C TYR A 489 -13.80 -28.42 3.89
N ALA A 490 -14.06 -28.23 5.18
CA ALA A 490 -13.15 -27.45 6.03
C ALA A 490 -11.81 -28.16 6.28
N LYS A 491 -11.78 -29.50 6.40
CA LYS A 491 -10.54 -30.29 6.45
C LYS A 491 -9.68 -30.05 5.20
N CYS A 492 -10.27 -30.16 4.00
CA CYS A 492 -9.56 -29.95 2.75
C CYS A 492 -9.10 -28.50 2.53
N ILE A 493 -9.90 -27.48 2.86
CA ILE A 493 -9.47 -26.08 2.79
C ILE A 493 -8.30 -25.79 3.73
N MET A 494 -8.36 -26.32 4.97
CA MET A 494 -7.33 -26.11 5.98
C MET A 494 -5.99 -26.78 5.61
N ASP A 495 -6.03 -28.01 5.09
CA ASP A 495 -4.82 -28.73 4.64
C ASP A 495 -4.27 -28.15 3.32
N PHE A 496 -5.14 -27.60 2.47
CA PHE A 496 -4.71 -26.85 1.28
C PHE A 496 -3.96 -25.57 1.66
N GLU A 497 -4.50 -24.77 2.58
CA GLU A 497 -3.87 -23.54 3.07
C GLU A 497 -2.53 -23.80 3.76
N ASN A 498 -2.49 -24.79 4.67
CA ASN A 498 -1.33 -25.05 5.53
C ASN A 498 -0.22 -25.89 4.89
N ARG A 499 -0.52 -26.68 3.84
CA ARG A 499 0.42 -27.66 3.27
C ARG A 499 0.41 -27.65 1.74
N ILE A 500 -0.68 -28.08 1.10
CA ILE A 500 -0.69 -28.36 -0.36
C ILE A 500 -0.25 -27.13 -1.16
N LYS A 501 -0.76 -25.94 -0.82
CA LYS A 501 -0.44 -24.68 -1.52
C LYS A 501 1.01 -24.22 -1.32
N ALA A 502 1.61 -24.51 -0.17
CA ALA A 502 3.01 -24.17 0.12
C ALA A 502 3.98 -25.17 -0.54
N ASP A 503 3.61 -26.45 -0.55
CA ASP A 503 4.47 -27.56 -0.98
C ASP A 503 4.33 -27.94 -2.46
N PHE A 504 3.35 -27.39 -3.19
CA PHE A 504 3.17 -27.73 -4.61
C PHE A 504 4.41 -27.39 -5.48
N ARG A 505 4.85 -28.36 -6.29
CA ARG A 505 6.00 -28.23 -7.22
C ARG A 505 5.67 -28.62 -8.68
N ASN A 506 4.43 -29.04 -8.98
CA ASN A 506 4.04 -29.68 -10.25
C ASN A 506 4.95 -30.86 -10.67
N ASN A 507 5.11 -31.82 -9.75
CA ASN A 507 6.04 -32.97 -9.87
C ASN A 507 5.32 -34.33 -9.96
N GLY A 508 4.01 -34.35 -10.23
CA GLY A 508 3.21 -35.58 -10.28
C GLY A 508 2.75 -36.10 -8.91
N GLN A 509 3.05 -35.38 -7.82
CA GLN A 509 2.62 -35.75 -6.46
C GLN A 509 1.09 -35.74 -6.32
N LYS A 510 0.53 -36.84 -5.78
CA LYS A 510 -0.85 -36.90 -5.29
C LYS A 510 -0.93 -36.39 -3.86
N TRP A 511 -2.05 -35.78 -3.49
CA TRP A 511 -2.26 -35.14 -2.20
C TRP A 511 -3.46 -35.76 -1.49
N ALA A 512 -3.20 -36.65 -0.53
CA ALA A 512 -4.21 -37.17 0.38
C ALA A 512 -4.44 -36.19 1.55
N VAL A 513 -5.71 -35.97 1.91
CA VAL A 513 -6.16 -35.17 3.05
C VAL A 513 -6.97 -36.06 4.00
N ASP A 514 -6.57 -36.17 5.26
CA ASP A 514 -7.41 -36.78 6.30
C ASP A 514 -8.68 -35.92 6.49
N VAL A 515 -9.84 -36.45 6.07
CA VAL A 515 -11.15 -35.81 6.24
C VAL A 515 -11.86 -36.25 7.53
N GLY A 516 -11.32 -37.24 8.23
CA GLY A 516 -11.77 -37.72 9.54
C GLY A 516 -13.17 -38.34 9.50
N ILE A 517 -13.49 -39.11 8.46
CA ILE A 517 -14.76 -39.84 8.33
C ILE A 517 -14.49 -41.29 7.95
N GLU A 518 -15.28 -42.21 8.51
CA GLU A 518 -15.18 -43.66 8.23
C GLU A 518 -15.94 -44.07 6.95
N ALA A 519 -16.81 -43.19 6.44
CA ALA A 519 -17.61 -43.44 5.25
C ALA A 519 -16.84 -43.12 3.96
N GLU A 520 -16.72 -44.12 3.10
CA GLU A 520 -16.05 -44.01 1.79
C GLU A 520 -16.96 -43.40 0.72
N PHE A 521 -16.36 -42.66 -0.20
CA PHE A 521 -17.03 -42.08 -1.37
C PHE A 521 -16.06 -42.11 -2.57
N PRO A 522 -15.84 -43.27 -3.23
CA PRO A 522 -14.86 -43.40 -4.31
C PRO A 522 -15.10 -42.45 -5.50
N GLU A 523 -16.36 -42.15 -5.85
CA GLU A 523 -16.68 -41.14 -6.87
C GLU A 523 -16.13 -39.73 -6.52
N ALA A 524 -16.11 -39.39 -5.23
CA ALA A 524 -15.54 -38.15 -4.70
C ALA A 524 -14.02 -38.24 -4.45
N GLY A 525 -13.42 -39.43 -4.62
CA GLY A 525 -12.03 -39.72 -4.28
C GLY A 525 -11.77 -39.81 -2.78
N ILE A 526 -12.75 -40.29 -1.99
CA ILE A 526 -12.60 -40.59 -0.56
C ILE A 526 -12.51 -42.12 -0.36
N GLU A 527 -11.35 -42.59 0.07
CA GLU A 527 -11.00 -44.00 0.34
C GLU A 527 -10.19 -44.04 1.64
N GLU A 528 -10.39 -45.05 2.50
CA GLU A 528 -9.70 -45.19 3.81
C GLU A 528 -9.77 -43.94 4.74
N GLY A 529 -10.77 -43.07 4.55
CA GLY A 529 -10.93 -41.81 5.29
C GLY A 529 -10.11 -40.62 4.77
N TYR A 530 -9.45 -40.76 3.62
CA TYR A 530 -8.66 -39.71 2.96
C TYR A 530 -9.32 -39.23 1.67
N MET A 531 -9.50 -37.91 1.49
CA MET A 531 -9.80 -37.35 0.16
C MET A 531 -8.50 -37.12 -0.62
N THR A 532 -8.37 -37.72 -1.80
CA THR A 532 -7.19 -37.57 -2.66
C THR A 532 -7.40 -36.53 -3.75
N PHE A 533 -6.38 -35.70 -4.00
CA PHE A 533 -6.29 -34.77 -5.13
C PHE A 533 -5.11 -35.13 -6.04
N THR A 534 -5.30 -35.05 -7.36
CA THR A 534 -4.23 -35.28 -8.33
C THR A 534 -3.33 -34.05 -8.48
N ASN A 535 -2.15 -34.24 -9.07
CA ASN A 535 -1.25 -33.14 -9.42
C ASN A 535 -1.94 -32.13 -10.37
N GLU A 536 -2.82 -32.62 -11.25
CA GLU A 536 -3.54 -31.86 -12.28
C GLU A 536 -4.68 -31.04 -11.66
N GLU A 537 -5.39 -31.57 -10.67
CA GLU A 537 -6.39 -30.81 -9.89
C GLU A 537 -5.72 -29.65 -9.13
N ILE A 538 -4.51 -29.84 -8.59
CA ILE A 538 -3.77 -28.74 -7.95
C ILE A 538 -3.19 -27.78 -9.01
N LEU A 539 -2.69 -28.27 -10.14
CA LEU A 539 -2.19 -27.43 -11.24
C LEU A 539 -3.28 -26.50 -11.78
N GLN A 540 -4.52 -27.00 -11.96
CA GLN A 540 -5.69 -26.19 -12.34
C GLN A 540 -6.00 -25.06 -11.34
N CYS A 541 -5.58 -25.18 -10.08
CA CYS A 541 -5.70 -24.08 -9.12
C CYS A 541 -4.68 -22.98 -9.39
N PHE A 542 -3.45 -23.34 -9.76
CA PHE A 542 -2.31 -22.43 -9.95
C PHE A 542 -2.23 -21.82 -11.34
N GLU A 543 -2.37 -22.61 -12.41
CA GLU A 543 -2.07 -22.20 -13.78
C GLU A 543 -2.77 -20.88 -14.21
N PRO A 544 -4.08 -20.67 -14.01
CA PRO A 544 -4.73 -19.42 -14.40
C PRO A 544 -4.18 -18.18 -13.67
N VAL A 545 -3.73 -18.37 -12.42
CA VAL A 545 -3.20 -17.31 -11.55
C VAL A 545 -1.75 -17.00 -11.93
N VAL A 546 -0.93 -18.04 -12.10
CA VAL A 546 0.47 -17.91 -12.50
C VAL A 546 0.60 -17.31 -13.89
N ASN A 547 -0.20 -17.77 -14.87
CA ASN A 547 -0.15 -17.23 -16.24
C ASN A 547 -0.42 -15.72 -16.29
N ARG A 548 -1.31 -15.20 -15.43
CA ARG A 548 -1.54 -13.75 -15.31
C ARG A 548 -0.35 -13.01 -14.71
N ILE A 549 0.33 -13.58 -13.71
CA ILE A 549 1.57 -13.02 -13.15
C ILE A 549 2.68 -12.99 -14.20
N LEU A 550 2.83 -14.05 -15.00
CA LEU A 550 3.81 -14.11 -16.09
C LEU A 550 3.56 -13.06 -17.17
N GLU A 551 2.30 -12.72 -17.44
CA GLU A 551 1.92 -11.63 -18.34
C GLU A 551 2.37 -10.27 -17.78
N LEU A 552 2.05 -9.97 -16.51
CA LEU A 552 2.46 -8.73 -15.84
C LEU A 552 3.99 -8.56 -15.82
N VAL A 553 4.73 -9.62 -15.45
CA VAL A 553 6.21 -9.61 -15.44
C VAL A 553 6.76 -9.33 -16.85
N ARG A 554 6.21 -9.99 -17.89
CA ARG A 554 6.64 -9.77 -19.28
C ARG A 554 6.39 -8.33 -19.72
N ASN A 555 5.21 -7.77 -19.41
CA ASN A 555 4.83 -6.42 -19.78
C ASN A 555 5.74 -5.37 -19.09
N GLN A 556 6.08 -5.57 -17.81
CA GLN A 556 7.06 -4.72 -17.11
C GLN A 556 8.45 -4.80 -17.75
N ILE A 557 8.95 -6.00 -18.09
CA ILE A 557 10.26 -6.15 -18.75
C ILE A 557 10.29 -5.39 -20.08
N ILE A 558 9.24 -5.50 -20.89
CA ILE A 558 9.11 -4.75 -22.16
C ILE A 558 9.11 -3.23 -21.90
N ALA A 559 8.39 -2.75 -20.89
CA ALA A 559 8.36 -1.32 -20.54
C ALA A 559 9.73 -0.79 -20.07
N ILE A 560 10.49 -1.57 -19.29
CA ILE A 560 11.85 -1.21 -18.85
C ILE A 560 12.81 -1.15 -20.05
N GLN A 561 12.69 -2.10 -20.99
CA GLN A 561 13.49 -2.12 -22.22
C GLN A 561 13.15 -0.95 -23.15
N ALA A 562 11.88 -0.56 -23.26
CA ALA A 562 11.45 0.61 -24.04
C ALA A 562 12.00 1.95 -23.50
N GLN A 563 12.34 2.00 -22.21
CA GLN A 563 13.02 3.13 -21.56
C GLN A 563 14.56 3.04 -21.66
N ASN A 564 15.11 2.10 -22.44
CA ASN A 564 16.55 1.82 -22.60
C ASN A 564 17.29 1.56 -21.26
N ARG A 565 16.62 0.94 -20.28
CA ARG A 565 17.22 0.69 -18.95
C ARG A 565 17.77 -0.74 -18.79
N ALA A 566 18.90 -0.86 -18.10
CA ALA A 566 19.60 -2.12 -17.90
C ALA A 566 19.01 -2.91 -16.73
N LEU A 567 18.03 -3.78 -17.00
CA LEU A 567 17.45 -4.66 -15.97
C LEU A 567 18.49 -5.64 -15.40
N GLN A 568 18.90 -5.44 -14.15
CA GLN A 568 19.86 -6.30 -13.44
C GLN A 568 19.22 -7.38 -12.58
N ASN A 569 18.08 -7.11 -11.95
CA ASN A 569 17.42 -8.08 -11.07
C ASN A 569 15.89 -8.05 -11.23
N VAL A 570 15.27 -9.23 -11.13
CA VAL A 570 13.83 -9.43 -10.96
C VAL A 570 13.62 -10.06 -9.58
N LEU A 571 13.14 -9.28 -8.62
CA LEU A 571 13.05 -9.67 -7.21
C LEU A 571 11.65 -10.18 -6.89
N VAL A 572 11.53 -11.50 -6.73
CA VAL A 572 10.27 -12.16 -6.37
C VAL A 572 10.12 -12.13 -4.86
N VAL A 573 9.14 -11.38 -4.38
CA VAL A 573 8.87 -11.13 -2.95
C VAL A 573 7.41 -11.43 -2.59
N GLY A 574 7.03 -11.21 -1.34
CA GLY A 574 5.66 -11.45 -0.88
C GLY A 574 5.39 -12.91 -0.49
N GLY A 575 4.25 -13.12 0.18
CA GLY A 575 3.90 -14.43 0.75
C GLY A 575 3.64 -15.53 -0.29
N PHE A 576 3.16 -15.17 -1.48
CA PHE A 576 3.04 -16.10 -2.61
C PHE A 576 4.36 -16.24 -3.38
N GLY A 577 5.26 -15.25 -3.33
CA GLY A 577 6.61 -15.33 -3.92
C GLY A 577 7.48 -16.44 -3.32
N ALA A 578 7.17 -16.87 -2.09
CA ALA A 578 7.74 -18.06 -1.46
C ALA A 578 7.31 -19.40 -2.11
N SER A 579 6.27 -19.42 -2.95
CA SER A 579 5.87 -20.62 -3.70
C SER A 579 6.92 -20.98 -4.74
N GLU A 580 7.48 -22.18 -4.62
CA GLU A 580 8.55 -22.64 -5.52
C GLU A 580 8.05 -22.87 -6.95
N TYR A 581 6.82 -23.35 -7.12
CA TYR A 581 6.22 -23.45 -8.45
C TYR A 581 6.15 -22.07 -9.12
N LEU A 582 5.63 -21.04 -8.44
CA LEU A 582 5.55 -19.68 -8.99
C LEU A 582 6.94 -19.14 -9.36
N PHE A 583 7.93 -19.26 -8.47
CA PHE A 583 9.29 -18.76 -8.72
C PHE A 583 9.95 -19.45 -9.92
N GLN A 584 9.84 -20.76 -10.05
CA GLN A 584 10.35 -21.49 -11.21
C GLN A 584 9.61 -21.12 -12.49
N GLN A 585 8.28 -20.93 -12.45
CA GLN A 585 7.51 -20.46 -13.61
C GLN A 585 7.94 -19.05 -14.06
N ILE A 586 8.15 -18.11 -13.14
CA ILE A 586 8.70 -16.77 -13.45
C ILE A 586 10.09 -16.92 -14.06
N LYS A 587 10.98 -17.70 -13.43
CA LYS A 587 12.35 -17.91 -13.88
C LYS A 587 12.46 -18.54 -15.28
N LEU A 588 11.53 -19.42 -15.65
CA LEU A 588 11.49 -20.04 -16.99
C LEU A 588 10.91 -19.10 -18.07
N HIS A 589 9.95 -18.25 -17.73
CA HIS A 589 9.18 -17.47 -18.71
C HIS A 589 9.63 -16.01 -18.89
N VAL A 590 10.57 -15.49 -18.08
CA VAL A 590 11.32 -14.29 -18.46
C VAL A 590 12.26 -14.61 -19.65
N PRO A 591 12.59 -13.62 -20.50
CA PRO A 591 13.54 -13.80 -21.59
C PRO A 591 14.88 -14.41 -21.12
N PRO A 592 15.55 -15.26 -21.94
CA PRO A 592 16.73 -16.04 -21.52
C PRO A 592 17.83 -15.24 -20.80
N GLN A 593 18.11 -14.02 -21.25
CA GLN A 593 19.11 -13.13 -20.66
C GLN A 593 18.78 -12.63 -19.24
N PHE A 594 17.54 -12.81 -18.78
CA PHE A 594 17.07 -12.43 -17.45
C PHE A 594 16.81 -13.63 -16.51
N GLN A 595 16.90 -14.87 -16.98
CA GLN A 595 16.61 -16.05 -16.14
C GLN A 595 17.56 -16.17 -14.95
N ASN A 596 18.84 -15.87 -15.14
CA ASN A 596 19.85 -15.81 -14.06
C ASN A 596 19.74 -14.55 -13.18
N LYS A 597 18.82 -13.63 -13.51
CA LYS A 597 18.56 -12.38 -12.79
C LYS A 597 17.27 -12.44 -11.93
N VAL A 598 16.51 -13.52 -12.02
CA VAL A 598 15.36 -13.79 -11.13
C VAL A 598 15.85 -14.30 -9.79
N VAL A 599 15.61 -13.53 -8.72
CA VAL A 599 16.12 -13.77 -7.36
C VAL A 599 14.97 -13.70 -6.37
N ARG A 600 14.94 -14.63 -5.41
CA ARG A 600 14.09 -14.56 -4.22
C ARG A 600 14.94 -14.15 -3.01
N PRO A 601 14.67 -13.03 -2.33
CA PRO A 601 15.37 -12.66 -1.09
C PRO A 601 15.21 -13.73 0.00
N MET A 602 16.27 -13.93 0.79
CA MET A 602 16.34 -14.95 1.86
C MET A 602 15.25 -14.80 2.94
N ASP A 603 14.74 -13.59 3.13
CA ASP A 603 13.60 -13.30 4.02
C ASP A 603 12.46 -12.60 3.23
N SER A 604 12.13 -13.15 2.06
CA SER A 604 11.06 -12.63 1.17
C SER A 604 9.68 -12.53 1.83
N VAL A 605 9.45 -13.27 2.92
CA VAL A 605 8.21 -13.22 3.72
C VAL A 605 8.16 -11.97 4.61
N ALA A 606 9.25 -11.58 5.27
CA ALA A 606 9.32 -10.37 6.09
C ALA A 606 9.99 -9.16 5.40
N ALA A 607 10.43 -9.29 4.14
CA ALA A 607 11.07 -8.22 3.37
C ALA A 607 10.27 -6.91 3.37
N ILE A 608 8.95 -7.01 3.18
CA ILE A 608 8.03 -5.86 3.18
C ILE A 608 8.03 -5.17 4.56
N VAL A 609 7.80 -5.91 5.66
CA VAL A 609 7.70 -5.31 6.99
C VAL A 609 9.03 -4.75 7.49
N LYS A 610 10.15 -5.42 7.21
CA LYS A 610 11.50 -4.92 7.52
C LYS A 610 11.85 -3.70 6.69
N GLY A 611 11.53 -3.74 5.40
CA GLY A 611 11.72 -2.62 4.47
C GLY A 611 10.94 -1.36 4.84
N ALA A 612 9.74 -1.51 5.40
CA ALA A 612 8.97 -0.39 5.95
C ALA A 612 9.67 0.28 7.15
N VAL A 613 10.39 -0.49 7.98
CA VAL A 613 11.26 0.07 9.04
C VAL A 613 12.48 0.75 8.44
N THR A 614 13.16 0.09 7.48
CA THR A 614 14.32 0.66 6.78
C THR A 614 13.99 2.03 6.14
N ALA A 615 12.83 2.15 5.49
CA ALA A 615 12.35 3.41 4.91
C ALA A 615 12.24 4.57 5.92
N GLY A 616 11.84 4.26 7.16
CA GLY A 616 11.76 5.24 8.24
C GLY A 616 13.11 5.59 8.86
N ILE A 617 14.14 4.75 8.70
CA ILE A 617 15.51 5.01 9.18
C ILE A 617 16.29 5.84 8.15
N THR A 618 16.22 5.48 6.87
CA THR A 618 17.10 6.06 5.84
C THR A 618 16.55 7.29 5.15
N GLU A 619 15.27 7.63 5.37
CA GLU A 619 14.52 8.79 4.85
C GLU A 619 14.75 9.16 3.36
N ARG A 620 13.77 8.84 2.50
CA ARG A 620 13.72 9.22 1.07
C ARG A 620 14.77 8.55 0.17
N VAL A 621 14.69 7.22 0.04
CA VAL A 621 15.40 6.49 -1.03
C VAL A 621 14.72 6.67 -2.40
N ILE A 622 13.39 6.81 -2.47
CA ILE A 622 12.75 7.23 -3.72
C ILE A 622 12.87 8.75 -3.88
N THR A 623 13.44 9.18 -5.00
CA THR A 623 13.54 10.59 -5.40
C THR A 623 12.34 11.02 -6.24
N SER A 624 11.86 10.14 -7.14
CA SER A 624 10.88 10.45 -8.17
C SER A 624 9.94 9.29 -8.45
N ARG A 625 8.67 9.60 -8.74
CA ARG A 625 7.62 8.63 -9.10
C ARG A 625 7.10 8.86 -10.51
N VAL A 626 6.49 7.84 -11.12
CA VAL A 626 5.76 7.96 -12.39
C VAL A 626 4.28 8.14 -12.09
N ALA A 627 3.71 9.22 -12.61
CA ALA A 627 2.30 9.53 -12.46
C ALA A 627 1.42 8.46 -13.12
N ARG A 628 0.67 7.72 -12.31
CA ARG A 628 -0.21 6.62 -12.76
C ARG A 628 -1.47 7.11 -13.48
N ARG A 629 -1.75 8.43 -13.39
CA ARG A 629 -3.00 9.11 -13.80
C ARG A 629 -2.68 10.48 -14.39
N HIS A 630 -3.56 11.00 -15.24
CA HIS A 630 -3.58 12.45 -15.50
C HIS A 630 -4.30 13.15 -14.35
N TYR A 631 -3.71 14.22 -13.80
CA TYR A 631 -4.31 15.07 -12.78
C TYR A 631 -4.63 16.43 -13.38
N LEU A 632 -5.87 16.90 -13.22
CA LEU A 632 -6.43 18.02 -13.98
C LEU A 632 -7.51 18.81 -13.21
N MET A 633 -7.85 19.99 -13.69
CA MET A 633 -9.05 20.74 -13.25
C MET A 633 -9.91 21.19 -14.44
N ALA A 634 -11.17 21.54 -14.16
CA ALA A 634 -12.03 22.22 -15.11
C ALA A 634 -11.63 23.70 -15.26
N THR A 635 -11.65 24.22 -16.49
CA THR A 635 -11.30 25.60 -16.86
C THR A 635 -12.24 26.16 -17.91
N LEU A 636 -12.17 27.47 -18.15
CA LEU A 636 -12.94 28.18 -19.18
C LEU A 636 -12.04 28.65 -20.32
N GLN A 637 -11.87 27.81 -21.35
CA GLN A 637 -11.12 28.18 -22.56
C GLN A 637 -11.94 29.08 -23.50
N PRO A 638 -11.31 29.88 -24.39
CA PRO A 638 -12.02 30.64 -25.43
C PRO A 638 -12.93 29.73 -26.26
N PHE A 639 -14.18 30.14 -26.53
CA PHE A 639 -15.08 29.33 -27.33
C PHE A 639 -14.58 29.23 -28.79
N LYS A 640 -14.77 28.06 -29.42
CA LYS A 640 -14.34 27.76 -30.77
C LYS A 640 -15.53 27.21 -31.54
N GLU A 641 -16.15 28.07 -32.33
CA GLU A 641 -17.27 27.75 -33.22
C GLU A 641 -16.94 26.50 -34.06
N GLY A 642 -17.85 25.53 -34.11
CA GLY A 642 -17.68 24.28 -34.87
C GLY A 642 -16.72 23.24 -34.27
N HIS A 643 -15.98 23.53 -33.18
CA HIS A 643 -15.16 22.55 -32.45
C HIS A 643 -15.73 22.25 -31.06
N HIS A 644 -16.09 23.28 -30.28
CA HIS A 644 -16.68 23.09 -28.96
C HIS A 644 -18.19 22.81 -29.05
N PRO A 645 -18.76 21.93 -28.20
CA PRO A 645 -20.20 21.74 -28.12
C PRO A 645 -20.93 23.01 -27.65
N GLU A 646 -21.97 23.43 -28.39
CA GLU A 646 -22.70 24.67 -28.11
C GLU A 646 -23.34 24.71 -26.70
N GLN A 647 -23.77 23.56 -26.18
CA GLN A 647 -24.25 23.41 -24.79
C GLN A 647 -23.19 23.73 -23.70
N TYR A 648 -21.92 23.81 -24.09
CA TYR A 648 -20.79 24.21 -23.24
C TYR A 648 -20.39 25.69 -23.42
N ARG A 649 -21.01 26.43 -24.35
CA ARG A 649 -20.85 27.88 -24.48
C ARG A 649 -21.37 28.58 -23.22
N VAL A 650 -20.62 29.55 -22.72
CA VAL A 650 -21.01 30.49 -21.66
C VAL A 650 -20.38 31.86 -21.91
N PRO A 651 -21.09 32.97 -21.66
CA PRO A 651 -20.51 34.31 -21.71
C PRO A 651 -19.54 34.54 -20.54
N SER A 652 -18.55 35.39 -20.74
CA SER A 652 -17.56 35.80 -19.74
C SER A 652 -17.63 37.31 -19.47
N LEU A 653 -17.11 37.75 -18.33
CA LEU A 653 -17.11 39.18 -17.94
C LEU A 653 -16.25 40.06 -18.88
N ASP A 654 -15.34 39.47 -19.64
CA ASP A 654 -14.59 40.14 -20.71
C ASP A 654 -15.35 40.28 -22.05
N GLY A 655 -16.65 39.96 -22.07
CA GLY A 655 -17.51 40.06 -23.24
C GLY A 655 -17.27 38.98 -24.31
N LYS A 656 -16.45 37.96 -24.03
CA LYS A 656 -16.13 36.88 -24.98
C LYS A 656 -16.71 35.55 -24.50
N ASP A 657 -17.19 34.75 -25.44
CA ASP A 657 -17.67 33.40 -25.16
C ASP A 657 -16.53 32.46 -24.75
N ARG A 658 -16.85 31.58 -23.80
CA ARG A 658 -15.97 30.54 -23.27
C ARG A 658 -16.64 29.18 -23.36
N CYS A 659 -15.82 28.11 -23.40
CA CYS A 659 -16.30 26.76 -23.20
C CYS A 659 -16.09 26.35 -21.74
N LYS A 660 -17.17 26.00 -21.03
CA LYS A 660 -17.08 25.35 -19.71
C LYS A 660 -16.67 23.89 -19.85
N TYR A 661 -16.23 23.29 -18.74
CA TYR A 661 -15.77 21.89 -18.62
C TYR A 661 -14.52 21.51 -19.45
N THR A 662 -13.88 22.43 -20.18
CA THR A 662 -12.57 22.16 -20.80
C THR A 662 -11.49 21.94 -19.74
N ARG A 663 -10.59 20.96 -19.90
CA ARG A 663 -9.56 20.66 -18.87
C ARG A 663 -8.28 21.50 -18.98
N GLN A 664 -7.64 21.75 -17.84
CA GLN A 664 -6.20 22.01 -17.73
C GLN A 664 -5.55 20.84 -16.97
N ILE A 665 -4.51 20.23 -17.53
CA ILE A 665 -3.72 19.18 -16.87
C ILE A 665 -2.59 19.84 -16.06
N PHE A 666 -2.36 19.35 -14.84
CA PHE A 666 -1.17 19.63 -14.02
C PHE A 666 -0.06 18.61 -14.32
N VAL A 667 -0.42 17.33 -14.29
CA VAL A 667 0.49 16.19 -14.41
C VAL A 667 -0.12 15.18 -15.37
N GLN A 668 0.64 14.77 -16.37
CA GLN A 668 0.21 13.76 -17.35
C GLN A 668 0.47 12.34 -16.85
N LYS A 669 -0.36 11.37 -17.24
CA LYS A 669 -0.06 9.95 -17.04
C LYS A 669 1.29 9.61 -17.71
N GLY A 670 2.16 8.91 -17.00
CA GLY A 670 3.53 8.60 -17.43
C GLY A 670 4.58 9.67 -17.12
N GLN A 671 4.21 10.86 -16.64
CA GLN A 671 5.16 11.91 -16.26
C GLN A 671 5.96 11.52 -15.00
N ARG A 672 7.29 11.67 -15.02
CA ARG A 672 8.14 11.60 -13.81
C ARG A 672 7.91 12.87 -12.98
N VAL A 673 7.58 12.69 -11.70
CA VAL A 673 7.34 13.75 -10.70
C VAL A 673 8.25 13.53 -9.51
N LYS A 674 8.96 14.57 -9.06
CA LYS A 674 9.92 14.49 -7.97
C LYS A 674 9.23 14.62 -6.60
N ILE A 675 9.61 13.77 -5.65
CA ILE A 675 8.99 13.69 -4.32
C ILE A 675 9.28 14.97 -3.52
N GLY A 676 8.23 15.55 -2.94
CA GLY A 676 8.29 16.78 -2.15
C GLY A 676 8.41 18.08 -2.96
N GLU A 677 8.47 18.02 -4.30
CA GLU A 677 8.43 19.21 -5.16
C GLU A 677 7.02 19.40 -5.75
N PRO A 678 6.34 20.54 -5.49
CA PRO A 678 4.99 20.77 -5.99
C PRO A 678 4.98 21.16 -7.47
N VAL A 679 4.09 20.53 -8.24
CA VAL A 679 3.80 20.91 -9.62
C VAL A 679 2.90 22.15 -9.61
N LYS A 680 3.48 23.30 -9.98
CA LYS A 680 2.80 24.59 -10.09
C LYS A 680 2.04 24.72 -11.41
N VAL A 681 0.77 25.13 -11.35
CA VAL A 681 0.04 25.70 -12.50
C VAL A 681 -0.62 27.02 -12.09
N SER A 682 -0.44 28.06 -12.90
CA SER A 682 -0.99 29.40 -12.68
C SER A 682 -2.35 29.56 -13.37
N PHE A 683 -3.28 30.22 -12.69
CA PHE A 683 -4.66 30.45 -13.14
C PHE A 683 -5.09 31.89 -12.86
N PHE A 684 -6.25 32.28 -13.41
CA PHE A 684 -6.94 33.49 -13.00
C PHE A 684 -8.46 33.29 -12.96
N ARG A 685 -9.15 34.06 -12.13
CA ARG A 685 -10.62 34.21 -12.13
C ARG A 685 -11.00 35.60 -12.59
N GLN A 686 -12.13 35.71 -13.29
CA GLN A 686 -12.82 36.98 -13.53
C GLN A 686 -13.87 37.14 -12.42
N VAL A 687 -13.74 38.15 -11.58
CA VAL A 687 -14.57 38.34 -10.38
C VAL A 687 -15.32 39.67 -10.47
N ALA A 688 -16.65 39.64 -10.38
CA ALA A 688 -17.47 40.84 -10.41
C ALA A 688 -17.39 41.62 -9.07
N PRO A 689 -17.58 42.96 -9.07
CA PRO A 689 -17.71 43.74 -7.84
C PRO A 689 -18.80 43.17 -6.92
N GLY A 690 -18.49 43.02 -5.62
CA GLY A 690 -19.43 42.48 -4.64
C GLY A 690 -19.66 40.96 -4.68
N ALA A 691 -18.98 40.21 -5.56
CA ALA A 691 -19.06 38.75 -5.57
C ALA A 691 -18.39 38.12 -4.33
N THR A 692 -18.84 36.92 -3.95
CA THR A 692 -18.24 36.15 -2.86
C THR A 692 -16.81 35.71 -3.19
N LEU A 693 -15.90 35.82 -2.22
CA LEU A 693 -14.51 35.40 -2.35
C LEU A 693 -14.22 33.99 -1.79
N MET A 694 -15.28 33.22 -1.52
CA MET A 694 -15.21 31.78 -1.24
C MET A 694 -15.38 31.01 -2.56
N TYR A 695 -14.50 30.03 -2.82
CA TYR A 695 -14.58 29.19 -4.01
C TYR A 695 -14.36 27.71 -3.68
N GLU A 696 -15.01 26.84 -4.45
CA GLU A 696 -14.83 25.39 -4.43
C GLU A 696 -14.40 24.91 -5.83
N ASP A 697 -13.18 24.38 -5.94
CA ASP A 697 -12.62 23.90 -7.20
C ASP A 697 -12.44 22.39 -7.19
N VAL A 698 -13.05 21.69 -8.13
CA VAL A 698 -12.89 20.23 -8.23
C VAL A 698 -11.60 19.90 -8.98
N LEU A 699 -10.75 19.10 -8.36
CA LEU A 699 -9.62 18.43 -8.99
C LEU A 699 -10.05 17.03 -9.44
N TYR A 700 -9.57 16.61 -10.60
CA TYR A 700 -10.03 15.42 -11.33
C TYR A 700 -8.87 14.51 -11.72
N ALA A 701 -9.16 13.21 -11.84
CA ALA A 701 -8.27 12.17 -12.33
C ALA A 701 -8.74 11.65 -13.70
N CYS A 702 -7.82 11.14 -14.51
CA CYS A 702 -8.14 10.29 -15.66
C CYS A 702 -7.14 9.13 -15.76
N ASP A 703 -7.66 7.90 -15.80
CA ASP A 703 -6.88 6.66 -15.89
C ASP A 703 -6.49 6.32 -17.35
N GLU A 704 -7.19 6.87 -18.35
CA GLU A 704 -6.90 6.70 -19.78
C GLU A 704 -5.50 7.20 -20.17
N ASP A 705 -4.87 6.59 -21.17
CA ASP A 705 -3.60 7.09 -21.73
C ASP A 705 -3.79 8.45 -22.41
N VAL A 706 -4.88 8.63 -23.14
CA VAL A 706 -5.27 9.93 -23.74
C VAL A 706 -6.45 10.52 -22.96
N CYS A 707 -6.16 11.52 -22.12
CA CYS A 707 -7.19 12.18 -21.32
C CYS A 707 -8.23 12.93 -22.20
N PRO A 708 -9.54 12.72 -22.02
CA PRO A 708 -10.60 13.43 -22.76
C PRO A 708 -10.55 14.96 -22.61
N GLU A 709 -11.04 15.72 -23.59
CA GLU A 709 -10.99 17.20 -23.60
C GLU A 709 -11.92 17.86 -22.55
N TYR A 710 -13.01 17.18 -22.17
CA TYR A 710 -14.06 17.73 -21.31
C TYR A 710 -14.22 16.93 -20.01
N THR A 711 -14.28 17.61 -18.85
CA THR A 711 -14.46 16.99 -17.51
C THR A 711 -15.85 16.38 -17.27
N LYS A 712 -16.73 16.38 -18.28
CA LYS A 712 -18.00 15.65 -18.30
C LYS A 712 -17.92 14.29 -19.02
N ASP A 713 -16.76 13.90 -19.54
CA ASP A 713 -16.52 12.53 -19.99
C ASP A 713 -16.50 11.58 -18.76
N PRO A 714 -17.26 10.47 -18.76
CA PRO A 714 -17.39 9.58 -17.60
C PRO A 714 -16.09 8.86 -17.19
N ARG A 715 -15.03 8.92 -18.01
CA ARG A 715 -13.69 8.38 -17.71
C ARG A 715 -12.85 9.34 -16.86
N ILE A 716 -13.24 10.62 -16.81
CA ILE A 716 -12.69 11.60 -15.88
C ILE A 716 -13.47 11.50 -14.56
N LYS A 717 -12.76 11.35 -13.44
CA LYS A 717 -13.33 11.18 -12.10
C LYS A 717 -13.01 12.38 -11.23
N GLU A 718 -13.96 12.79 -10.40
CA GLU A 718 -13.73 13.80 -9.35
C GLU A 718 -12.87 13.19 -8.24
N ILE A 719 -11.88 13.93 -7.75
CA ILE A 719 -10.93 13.49 -6.71
C ILE A 719 -11.26 14.13 -5.37
N VAL A 720 -11.28 15.47 -5.37
CA VAL A 720 -11.31 16.31 -4.19
C VAL A 720 -11.84 17.68 -4.58
N THR A 721 -12.48 18.35 -3.63
CA THR A 721 -12.84 19.77 -3.73
C THR A 721 -11.83 20.61 -2.96
N LEU A 722 -11.14 21.50 -3.65
CA LEU A 722 -10.27 22.53 -3.09
C LEU A 722 -11.12 23.74 -2.71
N THR A 723 -11.48 23.84 -1.44
CA THR A 723 -12.11 25.05 -0.90
C THR A 723 -11.04 26.12 -0.65
N SER A 724 -11.29 27.35 -1.10
CA SER A 724 -10.41 28.50 -0.86
C SER A 724 -11.18 29.72 -0.35
N ASP A 725 -10.55 30.45 0.57
CA ASP A 725 -11.03 31.69 1.15
C ASP A 725 -10.10 32.84 0.73
N LEU A 726 -10.56 33.64 -0.23
CA LEU A 726 -9.91 34.86 -0.68
C LEU A 726 -10.47 36.12 -0.01
N SER A 727 -11.41 36.01 0.95
CA SER A 727 -12.04 37.18 1.61
C SER A 727 -11.07 38.04 2.42
N ARG A 728 -9.91 37.48 2.76
CA ARG A 728 -8.76 38.17 3.37
C ARG A 728 -8.02 39.12 2.41
N LYS A 729 -8.36 39.14 1.11
CA LYS A 729 -7.85 40.07 0.09
C LYS A 729 -8.90 41.13 -0.27
N ASN A 730 -8.47 42.33 -0.62
CA ASN A 730 -9.34 43.40 -1.09
C ASN A 730 -9.38 43.43 -2.63
N LEU A 731 -10.54 43.13 -3.21
CA LEU A 731 -10.74 43.06 -4.68
C LEU A 731 -10.21 44.29 -5.44
N GLU A 732 -10.41 45.48 -4.89
CA GLU A 732 -10.13 46.75 -5.59
C GLU A 732 -8.67 47.20 -5.51
N LYS A 733 -7.93 46.73 -4.50
CA LYS A 733 -6.54 47.12 -4.23
C LYS A 733 -5.53 46.05 -4.66
N ASP A 734 -5.90 44.78 -4.55
CA ASP A 734 -4.96 43.67 -4.64
C ASP A 734 -4.89 43.08 -6.07
N PHE A 735 -5.82 43.44 -6.96
CA PHE A 735 -6.02 42.77 -8.26
C PHE A 735 -6.21 43.72 -9.44
N GLU A 736 -5.92 43.21 -10.65
CA GLU A 736 -6.05 43.93 -11.91
C GLU A 736 -7.53 44.22 -12.20
N ARG A 737 -7.94 45.49 -12.07
CA ARG A 737 -9.24 45.99 -12.52
C ARG A 737 -9.33 45.98 -14.05
N MET A 738 -10.41 45.43 -14.56
CA MET A 738 -10.77 45.37 -15.98
C MET A 738 -12.10 46.09 -16.20
N ASP A 739 -12.12 47.09 -17.07
CA ASP A 739 -13.35 47.78 -17.48
C ASP A 739 -13.73 47.39 -18.91
N THR A 740 -15.02 47.09 -19.13
CA THR A 740 -15.56 46.63 -20.41
C THR A 740 -16.94 47.23 -20.69
N PRO A 741 -17.46 47.16 -21.94
CA PRO A 741 -18.84 47.53 -22.25
C PRO A 741 -19.90 46.77 -21.43
N GLN A 742 -19.55 45.59 -20.91
CA GLN A 742 -20.40 44.74 -20.06
C GLN A 742 -20.30 45.10 -18.56
N GLY A 743 -19.36 45.95 -18.18
CA GLY A 743 -19.12 46.39 -16.79
C GLY A 743 -17.67 46.23 -16.34
N THR A 744 -17.42 46.55 -15.07
CA THR A 744 -16.14 46.34 -14.39
C THR A 744 -16.05 44.93 -13.80
N PHE A 745 -14.88 44.30 -13.86
CA PHE A 745 -14.53 43.09 -13.11
C PHE A 745 -13.05 43.12 -12.70
N TYR A 746 -12.62 42.17 -11.88
CA TYR A 746 -11.23 42.03 -11.43
C TYR A 746 -10.64 40.70 -11.87
N ARG A 747 -9.35 40.68 -12.22
CA ARG A 747 -8.59 39.45 -12.48
C ARG A 747 -7.82 39.04 -11.24
N VAL A 748 -8.35 38.02 -10.57
CA VAL A 748 -7.71 37.38 -9.42
C VAL A 748 -6.77 36.30 -9.94
N TYR A 749 -5.46 36.60 -9.98
CA TYR A 749 -4.42 35.64 -10.32
C TYR A 749 -4.02 34.81 -9.11
N PHE A 750 -3.92 33.49 -9.28
CA PHE A 750 -3.50 32.57 -8.23
C PHE A 750 -2.78 31.37 -8.83
N ASP A 751 -1.92 30.76 -8.03
CA ASP A 751 -1.22 29.53 -8.36
C ASP A 751 -1.85 28.37 -7.60
N ILE A 752 -1.94 27.20 -8.23
CA ILE A 752 -2.19 25.95 -7.53
C ILE A 752 -0.92 25.10 -7.58
N TYR A 753 -0.47 24.72 -6.40
CA TYR A 753 0.71 23.89 -6.16
C TYR A 753 0.24 22.48 -5.81
N LEU A 754 0.52 21.51 -6.69
CA LEU A 754 0.12 20.11 -6.53
C LEU A 754 1.31 19.23 -6.15
N THR A 755 1.35 18.75 -4.91
CA THR A 755 2.34 17.76 -4.44
C THR A 755 1.76 16.36 -4.51
N LEU A 756 2.45 15.46 -5.21
CA LEU A 756 2.11 14.04 -5.35
C LEU A 756 3.18 13.18 -4.66
N ASP A 757 2.97 12.86 -3.38
CA ASP A 757 3.94 12.07 -2.57
C ASP A 757 3.36 10.70 -2.20
N GLY A 758 3.14 9.87 -3.22
CA GLY A 758 2.84 8.41 -3.17
C GLY A 758 1.61 8.01 -2.35
N SER A 759 1.73 8.18 -1.04
CA SER A 759 0.72 8.09 0.00
C SER A 759 -0.29 9.24 0.03
N GLU A 760 0.14 10.47 -0.30
CA GLU A 760 -0.68 11.69 -0.17
C GLU A 760 -0.71 12.54 -1.45
N PHE A 761 -1.82 13.25 -1.60
CA PHE A 761 -2.05 14.30 -2.60
C PHE A 761 -2.39 15.57 -1.82
N ASN A 762 -1.60 16.61 -2.02
CA ASN A 762 -1.79 17.90 -1.36
C ASN A 762 -1.85 18.99 -2.44
N ALA A 763 -2.93 19.77 -2.45
CA ALA A 763 -3.08 20.92 -3.34
C ALA A 763 -3.30 22.20 -2.53
N GLU A 764 -2.44 23.20 -2.77
CA GLU A 764 -2.52 24.52 -2.14
C GLU A 764 -2.86 25.59 -3.18
N LEU A 765 -3.84 26.43 -2.88
CA LEU A 765 -4.12 27.65 -3.65
C LEU A 765 -3.38 28.82 -3.00
N VAL A 766 -2.43 29.39 -3.74
CA VAL A 766 -1.57 30.49 -3.32
C VAL A 766 -1.91 31.75 -4.11
N CYS A 767 -2.16 32.86 -3.43
CA CYS A 767 -2.48 34.14 -4.02
C CYS A 767 -1.54 35.21 -3.48
N GLN A 768 -0.75 35.85 -4.35
CA GLN A 768 0.28 36.83 -3.97
C GLN A 768 1.28 36.30 -2.91
N GLY A 769 1.61 35.00 -2.95
CA GLY A 769 2.52 34.37 -1.99
C GLY A 769 1.87 33.89 -0.68
N GLU A 770 0.60 34.21 -0.41
CA GLU A 770 -0.13 33.71 0.76
C GLU A 770 -0.98 32.49 0.41
N VAL A 771 -1.07 31.51 1.31
CA VAL A 771 -1.92 30.33 1.14
C VAL A 771 -3.38 30.68 1.52
N MET A 772 -4.27 30.64 0.52
CA MET A 772 -5.66 31.07 0.64
C MET A 772 -6.64 29.90 0.65
N GLY A 773 -6.24 28.76 0.06
CA GLY A 773 -6.96 27.48 0.15
C GLY A 773 -5.98 26.33 0.32
N ARG A 774 -6.40 25.30 1.04
CA ARG A 774 -5.68 24.02 1.16
C ARG A 774 -6.69 22.89 1.05
N CYS A 775 -6.45 21.94 0.16
CA CYS A 775 -6.97 20.60 0.33
C CYS A 775 -5.80 19.60 0.36
N SER A 776 -5.52 19.06 1.55
CA SER A 776 -5.02 17.69 1.62
C SER A 776 -6.14 16.79 1.15
N ALA A 777 -5.99 16.17 -0.02
CA ALA A 777 -6.97 15.24 -0.51
C ALA A 777 -6.89 13.95 0.32
N ARG A 778 -7.86 13.79 1.21
CA ARG A 778 -8.20 12.47 1.77
C ARG A 778 -9.52 12.08 1.12
N PHE A 779 -9.29 11.59 -0.09
CA PHE A 779 -10.20 11.04 -1.08
C PHE A 779 -11.40 10.35 -0.43
N ARG A 780 -12.60 10.74 -0.85
CA ARG A 780 -13.87 10.17 -0.39
C ARG A 780 -14.25 8.92 -1.20
#